data_AF-A0AAW6NFN3-F1
#
_entry.id   AF-A0AAW6NFN3-F1
#
_cell.length_a   1.000
_cell.length_b   1.000
_cell.length_c   1.000
_cell.angle_alpha   90.00
_cell.angle_beta   90.00
_cell.angle_gamma   90.00
#
_symmetry.space_group_name_H-M   'P 1'
#
loop_
_entity.id
_entity.type
_entity.pdbx_description
1 polymer ?
#
loop_
_entity_poly.entity_id
_entity_poly.type
_entity_poly.pdbx_seq_one_letter_code
_entity_poly.pdbx_strand_id
1 'polypeptide(L)'
;MLRLLFSILFVAYASVASAQERANTILVLDGSGSMWGQIDGVNKIVIARDVVADLLDSFPQDQNLGLTVYGHRERGNCADIETIVAPGQETMGQIRTAVDRINPRGKTPMTDAIIAAAQALRYTEERATVILVSDGIETCNPDPCAAARALEEAGIDFTAHVVGFDVTDPKALAQMQCLAGETGGQFFTAANASELSTALTTVVAEPVYVPQTVRFVGVLHPGGAEISAPIRWNILPEAGANIDGHGPGFTLDLSGGGYDIVGIRASDGAEAGLSFEVATLEADQGQRVEVVFPEPKPDPTEMTFRAVIGTENGEAIETPVFWGITSEAGGVILKEEMANPLAAMLEQGSHSVTAYWAEQETSSPPRQFIVTADPREIVVVFEPPAITASIGAPARAVVGSTIEVTWNGPANADDFVGIGTADASGSARWRNFAPVSEGTPLQLLVPPEPGAYTISYFDDATKDVLGTAAIEVVPAEVSLSAPATVGVGETFEVAWTGPDYNDDFIGIGLVGASGSGQWKNYTHTAEGSPLRLLAPAKPGAYLIKYFLDQENWPAAEVRIDVTEPQVSLTAPREADVSQLIEVAWTGPDTPGDFVGIGRVGASGSGQWRNYTNTSEGNPLQLMTPSEPGDYVIKYFLEQDNTPLFETLITLRAPQVSLSGPASAEVGTMIEVNWTGPNTAGDFIGIGLVGASGSGQWRNYTETATGNPIQLLIPSVPGDYVIKYLLEQRNTPLIEVPIKVTPATVTLDVPSVVTGGTIVDIPWTGPDHPGDFIGIGLSDASGSGQWRSYVETSNGSPARLRIPTAGGDYAVKYFLNQRNTPALTVPVSVSTPPATLNAPAVADAGSTIEVAWTGPNYAGDYIGIGKAGASGSGQWRAYGETAGGPLLSIALPEEPGVYVMQYFVGADRVAIAERPLTIR
;
A
#
# COMPACT_ATOMS: atom_id res chain seq x y z
N MET A 1 40.42 -41.37 -17.47
CA MET A 1 41.26 -41.32 -16.24
C MET A 1 40.34 -40.83 -15.13
N LEU A 2 40.29 -41.36 -13.90
CA LEU A 2 41.19 -42.32 -13.21
C LEU A 2 40.45 -43.05 -12.03
N ARG A 3 40.25 -44.39 -12.11
CA ARG A 3 40.16 -45.42 -11.00
C ARG A 3 39.06 -45.24 -9.89
N LEU A 4 38.42 -46.24 -9.23
CA LEU A 4 38.18 -47.72 -9.30
C LEU A 4 37.00 -48.04 -8.27
N LEU A 5 36.58 -49.19 -7.66
CA LEU A 5 36.98 -50.62 -7.54
C LEU A 5 35.83 -51.54 -6.90
N PHE A 6 35.09 -52.38 -7.67
CA PHE A 6 34.37 -53.65 -7.22
C PHE A 6 33.25 -53.56 -6.12
N SER A 7 32.36 -54.54 -5.79
CA SER A 7 31.93 -55.93 -6.20
C SER A 7 30.37 -56.01 -6.08
N ILE A 8 29.54 -56.74 -6.84
CA ILE A 8 29.35 -58.19 -7.14
C ILE A 8 28.83 -59.08 -5.98
N LEU A 9 27.53 -59.46 -6.03
CA LEU A 9 26.93 -60.77 -5.65
C LEU A 9 25.46 -60.78 -6.19
N PHE A 10 25.02 -61.56 -7.18
CA PHE A 10 24.79 -63.01 -7.37
C PHE A 10 23.51 -63.60 -6.73
N VAL A 11 22.83 -64.49 -7.47
CA VAL A 11 21.42 -64.93 -7.29
C VAL A 11 21.32 -66.44 -7.09
N ALA A 12 20.36 -66.90 -6.25
CA ALA A 12 19.83 -68.26 -6.31
C ALA A 12 18.38 -68.33 -5.82
N TYR A 13 17.48 -68.93 -6.61
CA TYR A 13 16.26 -69.57 -6.10
C TYR A 13 16.63 -71.00 -5.67
N ALA A 14 16.11 -71.46 -4.54
CA ALA A 14 16.21 -72.86 -4.12
C ALA A 14 14.80 -73.42 -3.88
N SER A 15 14.40 -74.43 -4.66
CA SER A 15 13.16 -75.17 -4.42
C SER A 15 13.36 -76.12 -3.25
N VAL A 16 12.52 -76.05 -2.23
CA VAL A 16 12.55 -77.00 -1.11
C VAL A 16 11.99 -78.33 -1.59
N ALA A 17 12.86 -79.32 -1.79
CA ALA A 17 12.47 -80.70 -1.96
C ALA A 17 12.47 -81.36 -0.57
N SER A 18 11.30 -81.80 -0.09
CA SER A 18 11.17 -82.47 1.19
C SER A 18 11.97 -83.78 1.18
N ALA A 19 13.10 -83.81 1.89
CA ALA A 19 13.80 -85.04 2.16
C ALA A 19 12.95 -85.88 3.12
N GLN A 20 12.48 -87.03 2.66
CA GLN A 20 11.74 -87.96 3.51
C GLN A 20 12.72 -88.58 4.50
N GLU A 21 12.61 -88.17 5.76
CA GLU A 21 13.45 -88.56 6.89
C GLU A 21 13.43 -90.10 7.03
N ARG A 22 14.61 -90.73 7.12
CA ARG A 22 14.76 -92.19 7.19
C ARG A 22 15.32 -92.58 8.54
N ALA A 23 14.74 -93.59 9.17
CA ALA A 23 15.25 -94.11 10.43
C ALA A 23 16.68 -94.65 10.27
N ASN A 24 17.59 -94.11 11.08
CA ASN A 24 18.94 -94.63 11.25
C ASN A 24 18.97 -95.48 12.53
N THR A 25 19.40 -96.73 12.43
CA THR A 25 19.39 -97.69 13.54
C THR A 25 20.77 -98.30 13.76
N ILE A 26 21.22 -98.46 15.01
CA ILE A 26 22.39 -99.29 15.35
C ILE A 26 22.01 -100.37 16.35
N LEU A 27 22.34 -101.61 16.01
CA LEU A 27 22.40 -102.72 16.95
C LEU A 27 23.70 -102.62 17.76
N VAL A 28 23.59 -102.51 19.08
CA VAL A 28 24.72 -102.57 20.04
C VAL A 28 24.73 -103.95 20.67
N LEU A 29 25.76 -104.74 20.39
CA LEU A 29 25.85 -106.13 20.84
C LEU A 29 26.98 -106.34 21.86
N ASP A 30 26.64 -106.97 22.98
CA ASP A 30 27.55 -107.33 24.05
C ASP A 30 28.53 -108.45 23.61
N GLY A 31 29.82 -108.14 23.69
CA GLY A 31 30.94 -109.07 23.51
C GLY A 31 31.81 -109.17 24.78
N SER A 32 31.27 -108.85 25.95
CA SER A 32 31.97 -108.96 27.23
C SER A 32 32.17 -110.41 27.68
N GLY A 33 33.08 -110.65 28.63
CA GLY A 33 33.49 -112.00 29.02
C GLY A 33 32.37 -112.92 29.56
N SER A 34 31.23 -112.38 30.00
CA SER A 34 30.07 -113.13 30.49
C SER A 34 29.30 -113.85 29.37
N MET A 35 29.40 -113.38 28.12
CA MET A 35 28.76 -114.02 26.94
C MET A 35 29.33 -115.41 26.57
N TRP A 36 30.32 -115.92 27.31
CA TRP A 36 30.72 -117.34 27.31
C TRP A 36 29.92 -118.23 28.28
N GLY A 37 29.04 -117.66 29.11
CA GLY A 37 28.06 -118.39 29.90
C GLY A 37 27.11 -119.19 29.00
N GLN A 38 26.40 -120.16 29.58
CA GLN A 38 25.57 -121.11 28.83
C GLN A 38 24.11 -121.09 29.27
N ILE A 39 23.22 -121.06 28.28
CA ILE A 39 21.78 -121.31 28.43
C ILE A 39 21.50 -122.64 27.73
N ASP A 40 20.85 -123.58 28.41
CA ASP A 40 20.55 -124.94 27.91
C ASP A 40 21.75 -125.69 27.27
N GLY A 41 22.97 -125.38 27.70
CA GLY A 41 24.23 -125.96 27.22
C GLY A 41 24.84 -125.30 25.97
N VAL A 42 24.21 -124.24 25.43
CA VAL A 42 24.73 -123.42 24.32
C VAL A 42 25.26 -122.10 24.86
N ASN A 43 26.40 -121.64 24.37
CA ASN A 43 27.01 -120.38 24.82
C ASN A 43 26.14 -119.17 24.41
N LYS A 44 25.94 -118.20 25.31
CA LYS A 44 25.14 -116.98 25.05
C LYS A 44 25.51 -116.28 23.74
N ILE A 45 26.81 -116.11 23.47
CA ILE A 45 27.27 -115.48 22.21
C ILE A 45 26.81 -116.24 20.96
N VAL A 46 26.68 -117.57 20.99
CA VAL A 46 26.19 -118.36 19.85
C VAL A 46 24.70 -118.07 19.63
N ILE A 47 23.90 -118.14 20.69
CA ILE A 47 22.47 -117.80 20.63
C ILE A 47 22.26 -116.37 20.12
N ALA A 48 23.03 -115.41 20.63
CA ALA A 48 22.92 -114.01 20.21
C ALA A 48 23.31 -113.80 18.73
N ARG A 49 24.29 -114.54 18.20
CA ARG A 49 24.62 -114.52 16.77
C ARG A 49 23.50 -115.08 15.91
N ASP A 50 22.99 -116.26 16.27
CA ASP A 50 21.96 -116.96 15.52
C ASP A 50 20.68 -116.11 15.46
N VAL A 51 20.24 -115.58 16.61
CA VAL A 51 19.04 -114.72 16.70
C VAL A 51 19.22 -113.37 15.98
N VAL A 52 20.41 -112.76 16.04
CA VAL A 52 20.68 -111.55 15.25
C VAL A 52 20.73 -111.85 13.75
N ALA A 53 21.24 -113.03 13.34
CA ALA A 53 21.20 -113.44 11.94
C ALA A 53 19.76 -113.59 11.42
N ASP A 54 18.86 -114.16 12.21
CA ASP A 54 17.43 -114.25 11.89
C ASP A 54 16.75 -112.86 11.85
N LEU A 55 17.09 -111.95 12.77
CA LEU A 55 16.56 -110.57 12.80
C LEU A 55 16.92 -109.77 11.53
N LEU A 56 18.12 -110.00 10.98
CA LEU A 56 18.54 -109.34 9.73
C LEU A 56 17.75 -109.82 8.50
N ASP A 57 17.03 -110.94 8.59
CA ASP A 57 16.15 -111.44 7.52
C ASP A 57 14.70 -110.92 7.65
N SER A 58 14.30 -110.34 8.80
CA SER A 58 12.99 -109.69 8.99
C SER A 58 13.02 -108.16 8.87
N PHE A 59 14.21 -107.56 8.84
CA PHE A 59 14.40 -106.11 8.78
C PHE A 59 14.07 -105.49 7.39
N PRO A 60 13.44 -104.30 7.32
CA PRO A 60 13.24 -103.58 6.06
C PRO A 60 14.56 -103.26 5.34
N GLN A 61 14.59 -103.49 4.02
CA GLN A 61 15.81 -103.40 3.21
C GLN A 61 16.28 -101.96 2.90
N ASP A 62 15.43 -100.97 3.17
CA ASP A 62 15.64 -99.55 2.88
C ASP A 62 16.05 -98.70 4.10
N GLN A 63 15.94 -99.25 5.32
CA GLN A 63 16.44 -98.63 6.55
C GLN A 63 17.97 -98.64 6.64
N ASN A 64 18.54 -97.65 7.34
CA ASN A 64 19.97 -97.53 7.56
C ASN A 64 20.39 -98.28 8.84
N LEU A 65 20.84 -99.53 8.74
CA LEU A 65 21.27 -100.32 9.90
C LEU A 65 22.81 -100.30 10.07
N GLY A 66 23.29 -100.22 11.31
CA GLY A 66 24.70 -100.39 11.68
C GLY A 66 24.89 -101.36 12.87
N LEU A 67 26.15 -101.66 13.18
CA LEU A 67 26.55 -102.57 14.26
C LEU A 67 27.70 -101.97 15.09
N THR A 68 27.48 -101.85 16.39
CA THR A 68 28.52 -101.53 17.39
C THR A 68 28.66 -102.69 18.37
N VAL A 69 29.89 -103.03 18.75
CA VAL A 69 30.22 -104.17 19.61
C VAL A 69 31.25 -103.75 20.65
N TYR A 70 31.04 -104.15 21.90
CA TYR A 70 31.97 -103.86 22.99
C TYR A 70 32.57 -105.12 23.63
N GLY A 71 33.74 -104.97 24.27
CA GLY A 71 34.46 -106.03 24.99
C GLY A 71 35.03 -107.16 24.13
N HIS A 72 34.94 -107.11 22.80
CA HIS A 72 35.22 -108.28 21.96
C HIS A 72 36.71 -108.47 21.56
N ARG A 73 37.63 -107.60 22.02
CA ARG A 73 39.05 -107.63 21.62
C ARG A 73 39.98 -107.73 22.82
N GLU A 74 39.80 -106.87 23.82
CA GLU A 74 40.75 -106.62 24.91
C GLU A 74 40.20 -106.94 26.30
N ARG A 75 40.93 -107.77 27.06
CA ARG A 75 40.50 -108.17 28.39
C ARG A 75 40.73 -107.06 29.42
N GLY A 76 39.64 -106.52 29.96
CA GLY A 76 39.66 -105.59 31.09
C GLY A 76 39.66 -104.10 30.72
N ASN A 77 39.78 -103.78 29.43
CA ASN A 77 39.69 -102.41 28.92
C ASN A 77 38.21 -101.95 28.88
N CYS A 78 37.96 -100.70 29.28
CA CYS A 78 36.63 -100.05 29.19
C CYS A 78 36.43 -99.29 27.87
N ALA A 79 37.51 -98.89 27.19
CA ALA A 79 37.46 -98.27 25.87
C ALA A 79 37.42 -99.30 24.73
N ASP A 80 37.19 -100.58 25.03
CA ASP A 80 37.06 -101.63 24.00
C ASP A 80 35.65 -101.62 23.38
N ILE A 81 35.39 -100.58 22.58
CA ILE A 81 34.17 -100.39 21.80
C ILE A 81 34.58 -100.25 20.33
N GLU A 82 33.76 -100.79 19.41
CA GLU A 82 33.97 -100.66 17.97
C GLU A 82 32.66 -100.68 17.19
N THR A 83 32.40 -99.63 16.42
CA THR A 83 31.38 -99.64 15.37
C THR A 83 31.94 -100.39 14.17
N ILE A 84 31.75 -101.72 14.15
CA ILE A 84 32.30 -102.61 13.11
C ILE A 84 31.63 -102.34 11.75
N VAL A 85 30.36 -101.92 11.76
CA VAL A 85 29.63 -101.49 10.57
C VAL A 85 28.92 -100.17 10.87
N ALA A 86 29.31 -99.10 10.17
CA ALA A 86 28.63 -97.82 10.26
C ALA A 86 27.19 -97.92 9.70
N PRO A 87 26.23 -97.13 10.22
CA PRO A 87 24.84 -97.18 9.75
C PRO A 87 24.73 -96.75 8.29
N GLY A 88 23.93 -97.48 7.51
CA GLY A 88 23.71 -97.22 6.09
C GLY A 88 22.89 -98.30 5.40
N GLN A 89 22.64 -98.13 4.11
CA GLN A 89 21.87 -99.08 3.29
C GLN A 89 22.73 -100.31 2.89
N GLU A 90 22.06 -101.44 2.63
CA GLU A 90 22.67 -102.71 2.21
C GLU A 90 23.71 -103.32 3.20
N THR A 91 23.75 -102.85 4.44
CA THR A 91 24.72 -103.27 5.48
C THR A 91 24.46 -104.66 6.06
N MET A 92 23.24 -105.21 5.95
CA MET A 92 22.79 -106.47 6.57
C MET A 92 23.79 -107.63 6.43
N GLY A 93 24.32 -107.86 5.22
CA GLY A 93 25.30 -108.93 4.97
C GLY A 93 26.69 -108.68 5.58
N GLN A 94 27.07 -107.41 5.73
CA GLN A 94 28.29 -107.01 6.45
C GLN A 94 28.13 -107.24 7.95
N ILE A 95 26.96 -106.88 8.50
CA ILE A 95 26.60 -107.08 9.92
C ILE A 95 26.61 -108.56 10.28
N ARG A 96 25.95 -109.44 9.50
CA ARG A 96 25.99 -110.91 9.72
C ARG A 96 27.43 -111.43 9.74
N THR A 97 28.24 -111.02 8.76
CA THR A 97 29.66 -111.40 8.65
C THR A 97 30.53 -110.89 9.81
N ALA A 98 30.18 -109.76 10.41
CA ALA A 98 30.86 -109.21 11.59
C ALA A 98 30.45 -109.96 12.87
N VAL A 99 29.15 -110.19 13.06
CA VAL A 99 28.56 -110.89 14.22
C VAL A 99 29.15 -112.30 14.38
N ASP A 100 29.30 -113.05 13.29
CA ASP A 100 29.96 -114.37 13.25
C ASP A 100 31.42 -114.40 13.76
N ARG A 101 32.07 -113.23 13.89
CA ARG A 101 33.49 -113.13 14.28
C ARG A 101 33.69 -112.62 15.71
N ILE A 102 32.65 -112.11 16.37
CA ILE A 102 32.72 -111.55 17.73
C ILE A 102 33.20 -112.63 18.72
N ASN A 103 34.34 -112.39 19.38
CA ASN A 103 34.99 -113.33 20.30
C ASN A 103 35.01 -112.73 21.72
N PRO A 104 34.10 -113.12 22.64
CA PRO A 104 33.91 -112.35 23.87
C PRO A 104 35.11 -112.39 24.83
N ARG A 105 35.53 -111.23 25.37
CA ARG A 105 36.83 -111.11 26.08
C ARG A 105 36.90 -110.11 27.23
N GLY A 106 36.12 -109.04 27.14
CA GLY A 106 36.37 -107.78 27.84
C GLY A 106 35.38 -107.48 28.94
N LYS A 107 35.23 -106.18 29.23
CA LYS A 107 34.23 -105.62 30.13
C LYS A 107 32.94 -105.25 29.39
N THR A 108 31.99 -104.73 30.14
CA THR A 108 30.65 -104.30 29.71
C THR A 108 30.51 -102.77 29.85
N PRO A 109 31.17 -101.95 28.99
CA PRO A 109 31.00 -100.49 28.92
C PRO A 109 29.73 -100.13 28.12
N MET A 110 28.59 -100.56 28.65
CA MET A 110 27.26 -100.43 28.07
C MET A 110 26.90 -98.97 27.78
N THR A 111 27.15 -98.08 28.75
CA THR A 111 26.88 -96.64 28.64
C THR A 111 27.67 -96.00 27.50
N ASP A 112 28.98 -96.19 27.50
CA ASP A 112 29.89 -95.56 26.54
C ASP A 112 29.67 -96.14 25.12
N ALA A 113 29.17 -97.38 25.01
CA ALA A 113 28.79 -98.00 23.75
C ALA A 113 27.47 -97.44 23.16
N ILE A 114 26.48 -97.09 24.00
CA ILE A 114 25.28 -96.37 23.54
C ILE A 114 25.68 -94.97 23.05
N ILE A 115 26.56 -94.26 23.77
CA ILE A 115 27.08 -92.94 23.34
C ILE A 115 27.81 -93.05 21.99
N ALA A 116 28.66 -94.07 21.81
CA ALA A 116 29.34 -94.31 20.54
C ALA A 116 28.37 -94.61 19.37
N ALA A 117 27.30 -95.37 19.64
CA ALA A 117 26.25 -95.65 18.66
C ALA A 117 25.46 -94.37 18.30
N ALA A 118 25.04 -93.58 19.29
CA ALA A 118 24.36 -92.30 19.08
C ALA A 118 25.21 -91.33 18.22
N GLN A 119 26.51 -91.23 18.51
CA GLN A 119 27.46 -90.43 17.72
C GLN A 119 27.60 -90.94 16.28
N ALA A 120 27.69 -92.27 16.08
CA ALA A 120 27.73 -92.87 14.75
C ALA A 120 26.42 -92.70 13.95
N LEU A 121 25.29 -92.52 14.65
CA LEU A 121 23.97 -92.21 14.08
C LEU A 121 23.74 -90.72 13.79
N ARG A 122 24.66 -89.82 14.21
CA ARG A 122 24.47 -88.35 14.18
C ARG A 122 23.20 -87.90 14.92
N TYR A 123 22.94 -88.47 16.10
CA TYR A 123 21.70 -88.29 16.87
C TYR A 123 21.26 -86.83 17.15
N THR A 124 22.16 -85.84 17.03
CA THR A 124 21.85 -84.41 17.17
C THR A 124 21.40 -83.73 15.87
N GLU A 125 21.38 -84.46 14.75
CA GLU A 125 21.14 -83.95 13.39
C GLU A 125 20.12 -84.81 12.60
N GLU A 126 19.96 -86.09 12.96
CA GLU A 126 19.06 -87.06 12.32
C GLU A 126 18.46 -87.99 13.39
N ARG A 127 17.20 -88.45 13.20
CA ARG A 127 16.55 -89.41 14.12
C ARG A 127 17.36 -90.71 14.25
N ALA A 128 17.51 -91.19 15.48
CA ALA A 128 18.53 -92.18 15.81
C ALA A 128 18.02 -93.23 16.81
N THR A 129 17.85 -94.47 16.33
CA THR A 129 17.41 -95.60 17.15
C THR A 129 18.60 -96.50 17.53
N VAL A 130 18.72 -96.85 18.81
CA VAL A 130 19.68 -97.82 19.31
C VAL A 130 18.94 -99.05 19.82
N ILE A 131 19.43 -100.24 19.46
CA ILE A 131 18.93 -101.52 19.99
C ILE A 131 20.10 -102.18 20.72
N LEU A 132 20.10 -102.14 22.06
CA LEU A 132 21.11 -102.78 22.89
C LEU A 132 20.70 -104.22 23.25
N VAL A 133 21.61 -105.18 23.08
CA VAL A 133 21.51 -106.54 23.62
C VAL A 133 22.68 -106.79 24.57
N SER A 134 22.41 -107.09 25.84
CA SER A 134 23.45 -107.32 26.87
C SER A 134 23.08 -108.37 27.91
N ASP A 135 24.09 -109.06 28.43
CA ASP A 135 23.96 -110.15 29.40
C ASP A 135 24.46 -109.80 30.82
N GLY A 136 25.01 -108.59 30.99
CA GLY A 136 25.75 -108.21 32.20
C GLY A 136 25.41 -106.81 32.73
N ILE A 137 25.81 -106.58 33.99
CA ILE A 137 25.77 -105.26 34.61
C ILE A 137 26.82 -104.33 33.97
N GLU A 138 26.58 -103.01 33.97
CA GLU A 138 27.62 -102.03 33.61
C GLU A 138 28.84 -102.17 34.56
N THR A 139 30.07 -102.17 34.02
CA THR A 139 31.31 -102.46 34.77
C THR A 139 32.46 -101.44 34.57
N CYS A 140 32.13 -100.30 33.95
CA CYS A 140 33.02 -99.20 33.61
C CYS A 140 32.47 -97.83 34.06
N ASN A 141 31.18 -97.57 33.82
CA ASN A 141 30.52 -96.31 34.15
C ASN A 141 29.65 -96.42 35.43
N PRO A 142 29.74 -95.51 36.42
CA PRO A 142 28.96 -95.62 37.66
C PRO A 142 27.46 -95.29 37.54
N ASP A 143 27.02 -94.54 36.52
CA ASP A 143 25.62 -94.14 36.35
C ASP A 143 25.19 -94.16 34.87
N PRO A 144 24.58 -95.27 34.40
CA PRO A 144 24.04 -95.36 33.04
C PRO A 144 22.84 -94.43 32.79
N CYS A 145 21.99 -94.22 33.80
CA CYS A 145 20.76 -93.42 33.67
C CYS A 145 21.07 -91.97 33.30
N ALA A 146 22.05 -91.37 33.98
CA ALA A 146 22.47 -89.99 33.75
C ALA A 146 22.97 -89.75 32.31
N ALA A 147 23.60 -90.76 31.71
CA ALA A 147 24.07 -90.70 30.32
C ALA A 147 22.95 -90.89 29.30
N ALA A 148 22.00 -91.79 29.54
CA ALA A 148 20.82 -91.95 28.69
C ALA A 148 20.01 -90.64 28.60
N ARG A 149 19.70 -90.02 29.75
CA ARG A 149 19.01 -88.72 29.79
C ARG A 149 19.77 -87.62 29.06
N ALA A 150 21.11 -87.58 29.19
CA ALA A 150 21.95 -86.61 28.51
C ALA A 150 22.09 -86.84 26.99
N LEU A 151 21.73 -88.04 26.48
CA LEU A 151 21.59 -88.29 25.05
C LEU A 151 20.22 -87.84 24.55
N GLU A 152 19.14 -88.12 25.28
CA GLU A 152 17.80 -87.65 24.92
C GLU A 152 17.67 -86.12 24.97
N GLU A 153 18.16 -85.47 26.05
CA GLU A 153 18.19 -84.00 26.18
C GLU A 153 18.98 -83.28 25.08
N ALA A 154 19.83 -83.99 24.33
CA ALA A 154 20.68 -83.44 23.27
C ALA A 154 20.33 -83.94 21.86
N GLY A 155 19.43 -84.94 21.75
CA GLY A 155 19.10 -85.61 20.50
C GLY A 155 17.93 -84.99 19.75
N ILE A 156 17.76 -85.42 18.50
CA ILE A 156 16.52 -85.30 17.75
C ILE A 156 15.88 -86.69 17.76
N ASP A 157 14.97 -86.94 18.70
CA ASP A 157 14.21 -88.20 18.81
C ASP A 157 15.15 -89.45 18.93
N PHE A 158 15.85 -89.55 20.07
CA PHE A 158 16.90 -90.56 20.29
C PHE A 158 16.39 -91.73 21.15
N THR A 159 15.88 -92.77 20.50
CA THR A 159 15.30 -93.93 21.21
C THR A 159 16.31 -95.06 21.44
N ALA A 160 16.58 -95.45 22.69
CA ALA A 160 17.42 -96.62 23.00
C ALA A 160 16.59 -97.79 23.57
N HIS A 161 16.22 -98.76 22.73
CA HIS A 161 15.62 -100.02 23.17
C HIS A 161 16.69 -100.92 23.80
N VAL A 162 16.35 -101.63 24.88
CA VAL A 162 17.31 -102.47 25.63
C VAL A 162 16.74 -103.86 25.89
N VAL A 163 17.51 -104.89 25.53
CA VAL A 163 17.15 -106.30 25.73
C VAL A 163 18.16 -106.98 26.66
N GLY A 164 17.72 -107.28 27.88
CA GLY A 164 18.50 -108.01 28.88
C GLY A 164 18.45 -109.52 28.65
N PHE A 165 19.55 -110.12 28.20
CA PHE A 165 19.64 -111.53 27.79
C PHE A 165 20.23 -112.43 28.89
N ASP A 166 19.38 -113.25 29.51
CA ASP A 166 19.68 -114.05 30.71
C ASP A 166 20.36 -113.20 31.81
N VAL A 167 19.68 -112.09 32.13
CA VAL A 167 20.06 -111.15 33.19
C VAL A 167 19.17 -111.39 34.40
N THR A 168 19.77 -111.82 35.52
CA THR A 168 19.04 -112.11 36.77
C THR A 168 19.43 -111.21 37.95
N ASP A 169 20.42 -110.33 37.80
CA ASP A 169 20.78 -109.34 38.84
C ASP A 169 19.77 -108.17 38.81
N PRO A 170 19.01 -107.91 39.88
CA PRO A 170 18.07 -106.78 39.94
C PRO A 170 18.71 -105.41 39.68
N LYS A 171 20.02 -105.25 39.92
CA LYS A 171 20.74 -104.00 39.60
C LYS A 171 20.99 -103.84 38.11
N ALA A 172 21.37 -104.92 37.42
CA ALA A 172 21.54 -104.90 35.97
C ALA A 172 20.19 -104.65 35.28
N LEU A 173 19.14 -105.34 35.72
CA LEU A 173 17.77 -105.11 35.24
C LEU A 173 17.32 -103.66 35.46
N ALA A 174 17.55 -103.09 36.65
CA ALA A 174 17.20 -101.70 36.93
C ALA A 174 17.99 -100.70 36.07
N GLN A 175 19.30 -100.92 35.85
CA GLN A 175 20.12 -100.09 34.96
C GLN A 175 19.64 -100.16 33.51
N MET A 176 19.37 -101.36 32.98
CA MET A 176 18.89 -101.57 31.61
C MET A 176 17.49 -100.98 31.39
N GLN A 177 16.57 -101.17 32.34
CA GLN A 177 15.23 -100.59 32.30
C GLN A 177 15.27 -99.05 32.35
N CYS A 178 16.20 -98.49 33.13
CA CYS A 178 16.43 -97.06 33.22
C CYS A 178 16.99 -96.47 31.92
N LEU A 179 18.01 -97.12 31.32
CA LEU A 179 18.58 -96.71 30.02
C LEU A 179 17.51 -96.59 28.92
N ALA A 180 16.57 -97.54 28.88
CA ALA A 180 15.44 -97.49 27.95
C ALA A 180 14.44 -96.39 28.32
N GLY A 181 13.98 -96.36 29.58
CA GLY A 181 12.95 -95.40 30.01
C GLY A 181 13.37 -93.93 29.92
N GLU A 182 14.65 -93.61 30.12
CA GLU A 182 15.22 -92.25 30.01
C GLU A 182 15.46 -91.81 28.55
N THR A 183 15.12 -92.65 27.56
CA THR A 183 15.20 -92.37 26.11
C THR A 183 13.90 -92.75 25.37
N GLY A 184 12.77 -92.89 26.10
CA GLY A 184 11.49 -93.34 25.54
C GLY A 184 11.48 -94.79 25.00
N GLY A 185 12.61 -95.50 25.06
CA GLY A 185 12.80 -96.83 24.52
C GLY A 185 12.14 -97.94 25.33
N GLN A 186 11.94 -99.09 24.68
CA GLN A 186 11.34 -100.26 25.31
C GLN A 186 12.42 -101.14 25.97
N PHE A 187 12.16 -101.59 27.19
CA PHE A 187 12.97 -102.60 27.88
C PHE A 187 12.31 -103.98 27.81
N PHE A 188 13.07 -104.97 27.36
CA PHE A 188 12.68 -106.38 27.33
C PHE A 188 13.69 -107.25 28.08
N THR A 189 13.23 -108.37 28.62
CA THR A 189 14.07 -109.46 29.12
C THR A 189 13.87 -110.71 28.28
N ALA A 190 14.93 -111.50 28.12
CA ALA A 190 14.90 -112.76 27.39
C ALA A 190 15.75 -113.82 28.10
N ALA A 191 15.14 -114.90 28.58
CA ALA A 191 15.84 -115.99 29.26
C ALA A 191 16.41 -117.05 28.29
N ASN A 192 16.02 -117.02 27.01
CA ASN A 192 16.42 -118.00 26.00
C ASN A 192 16.34 -117.43 24.56
N ALA A 193 16.74 -118.24 23.58
CA ALA A 193 16.78 -117.87 22.16
C ALA A 193 15.42 -117.41 21.59
N SER A 194 14.32 -118.08 21.96
CA SER A 194 12.98 -117.76 21.44
C SER A 194 12.47 -116.44 22.00
N GLU A 195 12.73 -116.16 23.27
CA GLU A 195 12.41 -114.89 23.90
C GLU A 195 13.28 -113.76 23.36
N LEU A 196 14.57 -114.00 23.09
CA LEU A 196 15.46 -113.00 22.49
C LEU A 196 15.00 -112.63 21.07
N SER A 197 14.61 -113.63 20.28
CA SER A 197 14.04 -113.44 18.93
C SER A 197 12.70 -112.69 18.99
N THR A 198 11.83 -113.03 19.96
CA THR A 198 10.55 -112.35 20.18
C THR A 198 10.78 -110.89 20.57
N ALA A 199 11.67 -110.61 21.54
CA ALA A 199 11.97 -109.26 22.00
C ALA A 199 12.53 -108.39 20.87
N LEU A 200 13.53 -108.87 20.13
CA LEU A 200 14.13 -108.14 19.02
C LEU A 200 13.16 -107.93 17.85
N THR A 201 12.32 -108.91 17.52
CA THR A 201 11.25 -108.74 16.52
C THR A 201 10.18 -107.75 16.98
N THR A 202 9.89 -107.69 18.29
CA THR A 202 8.92 -106.74 18.86
C THR A 202 9.45 -105.31 18.82
N VAL A 203 10.74 -105.10 19.12
CA VAL A 203 11.43 -103.79 19.02
C VAL A 203 11.38 -103.23 17.60
N VAL A 204 11.37 -104.09 16.58
CA VAL A 204 11.40 -103.72 15.16
C VAL A 204 9.98 -103.59 14.55
N ALA A 205 8.93 -103.89 15.31
CA ALA A 205 7.54 -103.82 14.85
C ALA A 205 6.89 -102.46 15.17
N GLU A 206 6.66 -101.63 14.15
CA GLU A 206 5.97 -100.34 14.30
C GLU A 206 4.53 -100.51 14.83
N PRO A 207 4.08 -99.69 15.80
CA PRO A 207 2.72 -99.72 16.31
C PRO A 207 1.73 -99.09 15.31
N VAL A 208 0.78 -99.90 14.81
CA VAL A 208 -0.31 -99.42 13.94
C VAL A 208 -1.43 -98.80 14.78
N TYR A 209 -1.52 -97.46 14.75
CA TYR A 209 -2.64 -96.72 15.33
C TYR A 209 -3.86 -96.71 14.40
N VAL A 210 -5.06 -96.91 14.95
CA VAL A 210 -6.34 -96.74 14.23
C VAL A 210 -6.85 -95.32 14.48
N PRO A 211 -6.88 -94.43 13.47
CA PRO A 211 -7.33 -93.07 13.66
C PRO A 211 -8.87 -92.99 13.78
N GLN A 212 -9.34 -92.03 14.58
CA GLN A 212 -10.74 -91.73 14.84
C GLN A 212 -11.14 -90.42 14.16
N THR A 213 -12.30 -90.40 13.51
CA THR A 213 -12.80 -89.22 12.79
C THR A 213 -13.36 -88.17 13.75
N VAL A 214 -12.66 -87.04 13.92
CA VAL A 214 -13.05 -85.91 14.78
C VAL A 214 -13.55 -84.74 13.93
N ARG A 215 -14.64 -84.08 14.34
CA ARG A 215 -15.22 -82.89 13.70
C ARG A 215 -15.08 -81.65 14.58
N PHE A 216 -14.32 -80.66 14.11
CA PHE A 216 -14.09 -79.37 14.75
C PHE A 216 -15.02 -78.30 14.20
N VAL A 217 -15.58 -77.46 15.07
CA VAL A 217 -16.48 -76.35 14.67
C VAL A 217 -16.29 -75.12 15.55
N GLY A 218 -16.42 -73.93 14.95
CA GLY A 218 -16.50 -72.67 15.71
C GLY A 218 -17.94 -72.33 16.05
N VAL A 219 -18.20 -71.91 17.30
CA VAL A 219 -19.51 -71.40 17.76
C VAL A 219 -19.31 -70.11 18.58
N LEU A 220 -20.32 -69.23 18.67
CA LEU A 220 -20.24 -68.03 19.52
C LEU A 220 -20.59 -68.30 21.00
N HIS A 221 -21.30 -69.40 21.26
CA HIS A 221 -21.59 -69.92 22.60
C HIS A 221 -21.78 -71.45 22.51
N PRO A 222 -21.60 -72.20 23.60
CA PRO A 222 -21.84 -73.65 23.61
C PRO A 222 -23.23 -74.01 23.05
N GLY A 223 -23.29 -75.05 22.21
CA GLY A 223 -24.51 -75.49 21.53
C GLY A 223 -25.12 -74.47 20.56
N GLY A 224 -24.37 -73.42 20.19
CA GLY A 224 -24.81 -72.37 19.28
C GLY A 224 -24.79 -72.76 17.80
N ALA A 225 -25.18 -71.81 16.94
CA ALA A 225 -25.01 -71.95 15.50
C ALA A 225 -23.52 -71.94 15.14
N GLU A 226 -23.14 -72.78 14.17
CA GLU A 226 -21.76 -72.85 13.68
C GLU A 226 -21.42 -71.56 12.91
N ILE A 227 -20.27 -70.96 13.22
CA ILE A 227 -19.78 -69.71 12.65
C ILE A 227 -19.56 -69.93 11.15
N SER A 228 -20.21 -69.14 10.29
CA SER A 228 -20.11 -69.27 8.83
C SER A 228 -18.86 -68.63 8.22
N ALA A 229 -18.18 -67.76 8.96
CA ALA A 229 -16.91 -67.16 8.54
C ALA A 229 -15.78 -68.21 8.54
N PRO A 230 -14.80 -68.14 7.62
CA PRO A 230 -13.66 -69.04 7.65
C PRO A 230 -12.86 -68.90 8.95
N ILE A 231 -12.49 -70.04 9.54
CA ILE A 231 -11.55 -70.13 10.67
C ILE A 231 -10.31 -70.88 10.17
N ARG A 232 -9.13 -70.43 10.59
CA ARG A 232 -7.89 -71.22 10.49
C ARG A 232 -7.70 -71.95 11.80
N TRP A 233 -7.37 -73.22 11.74
CA TRP A 233 -7.22 -74.09 12.90
C TRP A 233 -5.80 -74.62 12.96
N ASN A 234 -5.25 -74.75 14.16
CA ASN A 234 -3.98 -75.40 14.44
C ASN A 234 -4.24 -76.40 15.58
N ILE A 235 -4.00 -77.67 15.32
CA ILE A 235 -4.13 -78.76 16.30
C ILE A 235 -2.73 -79.21 16.68
N LEU A 236 -2.43 -79.17 17.99
CA LEU A 236 -1.16 -79.56 18.56
C LEU A 236 -1.35 -80.89 19.32
N PRO A 237 -0.80 -82.02 18.84
CA PRO A 237 -0.72 -83.25 19.64
C PRO A 237 0.30 -83.09 20.78
N GLU A 238 0.17 -83.86 21.87
CA GLU A 238 1.21 -83.91 22.91
C GLU A 238 2.60 -84.31 22.37
N ALA A 239 2.64 -85.15 21.32
CA ALA A 239 3.83 -85.48 20.57
C ALA A 239 3.51 -85.65 19.08
N GLY A 240 4.26 -84.99 18.21
CA GLY A 240 4.10 -85.05 16.75
C GLY A 240 4.26 -83.70 16.06
N ALA A 241 3.86 -83.63 14.80
CA ALA A 241 3.77 -82.37 14.06
C ALA A 241 2.37 -81.76 14.23
N ASN A 242 2.31 -80.43 14.36
CA ASN A 242 1.06 -79.67 14.35
C ASN A 242 0.27 -79.88 13.04
N ILE A 243 -1.06 -79.86 13.13
CA ILE A 243 -1.96 -80.12 12.00
C ILE A 243 -2.83 -78.88 11.73
N ASP A 244 -2.62 -78.25 10.57
CA ASP A 244 -3.41 -77.11 10.12
C ASP A 244 -4.77 -77.51 9.52
N GLY A 245 -5.85 -76.91 10.00
CA GLY A 245 -7.21 -77.04 9.48
C GLY A 245 -7.75 -75.73 8.92
N HIS A 246 -8.68 -75.79 7.96
CA HIS A 246 -9.22 -74.60 7.28
C HIS A 246 -10.73 -74.72 7.02
N GLY A 247 -11.50 -73.73 7.48
CA GLY A 247 -12.94 -73.62 7.24
C GLY A 247 -13.75 -73.22 8.49
N PRO A 248 -15.05 -72.93 8.35
CA PRO A 248 -15.95 -72.64 9.49
C PRO A 248 -16.03 -73.81 10.50
N GLY A 249 -15.85 -75.03 9.98
CA GLY A 249 -15.61 -76.26 10.71
C GLY A 249 -15.12 -77.31 9.73
N PHE A 250 -14.40 -78.31 10.20
CA PHE A 250 -13.78 -79.35 9.38
C PHE A 250 -13.74 -80.70 10.09
N THR A 251 -13.35 -81.75 9.38
CA THR A 251 -13.25 -83.11 9.90
C THR A 251 -11.85 -83.66 9.60
N LEU A 252 -11.25 -84.34 10.57
CA LEU A 252 -9.89 -84.86 10.52
C LEU A 252 -9.83 -86.19 11.26
N ASP A 253 -9.08 -87.15 10.73
CA ASP A 253 -8.84 -88.44 11.36
C ASP A 253 -7.60 -88.34 12.26
N LEU A 254 -7.77 -88.57 13.57
CA LEU A 254 -6.74 -88.42 14.61
C LEU A 254 -6.49 -89.73 15.36
N SER A 255 -5.23 -90.08 15.63
CA SER A 255 -4.89 -91.19 16.54
C SER A 255 -5.34 -90.90 17.98
N GLY A 256 -5.63 -91.93 18.76
CA GLY A 256 -6.01 -91.74 20.18
C GLY A 256 -4.87 -91.15 21.02
N GLY A 257 -5.20 -90.17 21.87
CA GLY A 257 -4.26 -89.35 22.65
C GLY A 257 -4.81 -87.95 22.93
N GLY A 258 -4.05 -87.14 23.67
CA GLY A 258 -4.36 -85.75 24.00
C GLY A 258 -3.96 -84.74 22.91
N TYR A 259 -4.79 -83.71 22.73
CA TYR A 259 -4.60 -82.65 21.75
C TYR A 259 -5.07 -81.29 22.28
N ASP A 260 -4.32 -80.23 22.00
CA ASP A 260 -4.82 -78.85 22.04
C ASP A 260 -5.30 -78.43 20.64
N ILE A 261 -6.41 -77.68 20.57
CA ILE A 261 -6.81 -76.98 19.34
C ILE A 261 -6.90 -75.47 19.59
N VAL A 262 -6.31 -74.70 18.69
CA VAL A 262 -6.48 -73.24 18.59
C VAL A 262 -7.08 -72.91 17.23
N GLY A 263 -8.10 -72.06 17.21
CA GLY A 263 -8.70 -71.51 16.00
C GLY A 263 -8.63 -69.99 15.98
N ILE A 264 -8.40 -69.42 14.79
CA ILE A 264 -8.33 -67.98 14.53
C ILE A 264 -9.38 -67.62 13.47
N ARG A 265 -10.38 -66.81 13.83
CA ARG A 265 -11.48 -66.42 12.94
C ARG A 265 -11.04 -65.33 11.96
N ALA A 266 -11.17 -65.60 10.66
CA ALA A 266 -10.57 -64.78 9.61
C ALA A 266 -11.26 -63.43 9.35
N SER A 267 -12.43 -63.16 9.94
CA SER A 267 -13.14 -61.88 9.83
C SER A 267 -12.48 -60.75 10.63
N ASP A 268 -11.93 -61.08 11.80
CA ASP A 268 -11.62 -60.11 12.86
C ASP A 268 -10.42 -60.53 13.73
N GLY A 269 -9.77 -61.67 13.43
CA GLY A 269 -8.60 -62.16 14.14
C GLY A 269 -8.89 -62.75 15.52
N ALA A 270 -10.16 -62.97 15.87
CA ALA A 270 -10.53 -63.54 17.16
C ALA A 270 -9.99 -64.97 17.33
N GLU A 271 -9.20 -65.19 18.39
CA GLU A 271 -8.62 -66.49 18.74
C GLU A 271 -9.47 -67.19 19.82
N ALA A 272 -9.55 -68.52 19.74
CA ALA A 272 -10.17 -69.37 20.76
C ALA A 272 -9.57 -70.79 20.72
N GLY A 273 -9.51 -71.49 21.84
CA GLY A 273 -8.94 -72.84 21.90
C GLY A 273 -9.28 -73.62 23.16
N LEU A 274 -9.00 -74.93 23.13
CA LEU A 274 -9.24 -75.88 24.24
C LEU A 274 -8.42 -77.17 24.06
N SER A 275 -8.25 -77.91 25.16
CA SER A 275 -7.68 -79.27 25.18
C SER A 275 -8.78 -80.34 25.09
N PHE A 276 -8.53 -81.43 24.36
CA PHE A 276 -9.44 -82.58 24.24
C PHE A 276 -8.68 -83.91 24.08
N GLU A 277 -9.36 -85.00 24.41
CA GLU A 277 -8.84 -86.38 24.36
C GLU A 277 -9.52 -87.17 23.25
N VAL A 278 -8.77 -88.00 22.52
CA VAL A 278 -9.28 -88.94 21.50
C VAL A 278 -9.10 -90.38 21.98
N ALA A 279 -10.15 -91.20 21.90
CA ALA A 279 -10.13 -92.57 22.42
C ALA A 279 -9.25 -93.54 21.61
N THR A 280 -8.66 -94.53 22.29
CA THR A 280 -7.64 -95.45 21.74
C THR A 280 -8.16 -96.84 21.34
N LEU A 281 -9.45 -97.14 21.51
CA LEU A 281 -10.08 -98.42 21.16
C LEU A 281 -11.48 -98.21 20.57
N GLU A 282 -11.92 -99.11 19.68
CA GLU A 282 -13.18 -98.98 18.91
C GLU A 282 -14.43 -98.86 19.79
N ALA A 283 -15.00 -97.66 19.87
CA ALA A 283 -16.26 -97.38 20.57
C ALA A 283 -17.03 -96.18 19.96
N ASP A 284 -17.52 -96.38 18.74
CA ASP A 284 -18.70 -95.74 18.11
C ASP A 284 -18.81 -94.19 18.05
N GLN A 285 -19.01 -93.69 16.82
CA GLN A 285 -19.43 -92.32 16.43
C GLN A 285 -18.40 -91.18 16.61
N GLY A 286 -18.11 -90.51 15.49
CA GLY A 286 -17.08 -89.47 15.39
C GLY A 286 -17.29 -88.28 16.34
N GLN A 287 -16.25 -87.97 17.11
CA GLN A 287 -16.23 -86.97 18.16
C GLN A 287 -16.42 -85.55 17.60
N ARG A 288 -17.36 -84.75 18.14
CA ARG A 288 -17.54 -83.34 17.77
C ARG A 288 -16.99 -82.41 18.84
N VAL A 289 -16.08 -81.53 18.46
CA VAL A 289 -15.41 -80.55 19.33
C VAL A 289 -15.91 -79.15 18.96
N GLU A 290 -16.57 -78.46 19.90
CA GLU A 290 -17.00 -77.07 19.76
C GLU A 290 -15.95 -76.13 20.38
N VAL A 291 -15.37 -75.24 19.58
CA VAL A 291 -14.50 -74.17 20.06
C VAL A 291 -15.30 -72.86 20.09
N VAL A 292 -15.32 -72.20 21.26
CA VAL A 292 -16.19 -71.04 21.53
C VAL A 292 -15.43 -69.74 21.31
N PHE A 293 -15.83 -68.96 20.31
CA PHE A 293 -15.23 -67.66 19.96
C PHE A 293 -16.01 -66.48 20.57
N PRO A 294 -15.35 -65.36 20.90
CA PRO A 294 -16.04 -64.13 21.28
C PRO A 294 -16.86 -63.55 20.12
N GLU A 295 -17.80 -62.65 20.41
CA GLU A 295 -18.59 -61.94 19.39
C GLU A 295 -17.69 -61.04 18.50
N PRO A 296 -18.05 -60.81 17.22
CA PRO A 296 -17.26 -59.93 16.34
C PRO A 296 -17.28 -58.47 16.78
N LYS A 297 -16.16 -57.77 16.57
CA LYS A 297 -16.10 -56.31 16.71
C LYS A 297 -17.01 -55.60 15.67
N PRO A 298 -17.61 -54.44 16.00
CA PRO A 298 -18.30 -53.61 15.02
C PRO A 298 -17.32 -52.94 14.05
N ASP A 299 -17.76 -52.69 12.81
CA ASP A 299 -16.97 -51.99 11.80
C ASP A 299 -16.60 -50.55 12.22
N PRO A 300 -15.42 -50.04 11.79
CA PRO A 300 -15.04 -48.65 12.00
C PRO A 300 -15.87 -47.71 11.11
N THR A 301 -16.16 -46.52 11.63
CA THR A 301 -16.95 -45.48 10.95
C THR A 301 -16.04 -44.46 10.27
N GLU A 302 -16.41 -44.01 9.07
CA GLU A 302 -15.74 -42.90 8.39
C GLU A 302 -16.03 -41.57 9.10
N MET A 303 -14.97 -40.83 9.42
CA MET A 303 -15.03 -39.55 10.11
C MET A 303 -14.24 -38.50 9.31
N THR A 304 -14.84 -37.34 9.09
CA THR A 304 -14.19 -36.23 8.35
C THR A 304 -13.70 -35.17 9.33
N PHE A 305 -12.51 -34.63 9.10
CA PHE A 305 -11.88 -33.61 9.94
C PHE A 305 -11.51 -32.40 9.07
N ARG A 306 -11.98 -31.21 9.47
CA ARG A 306 -11.84 -29.98 8.66
C ARG A 306 -11.32 -28.83 9.51
N ALA A 307 -10.21 -28.23 9.10
CA ALA A 307 -9.60 -27.09 9.78
C ALA A 307 -10.00 -25.78 9.11
N VAL A 308 -10.42 -24.80 9.92
CA VAL A 308 -11.05 -23.55 9.46
C VAL A 308 -10.57 -22.33 10.27
N ILE A 309 -10.73 -21.13 9.71
CA ILE A 309 -10.32 -19.88 10.35
C ILE A 309 -11.53 -19.17 11.01
N GLY A 310 -11.34 -18.72 12.26
CA GLY A 310 -12.21 -17.79 12.98
C GLY A 310 -13.52 -18.35 13.57
N THR A 311 -14.27 -19.18 12.83
CA THR A 311 -15.52 -19.81 13.32
C THR A 311 -15.70 -21.22 12.74
N GLU A 312 -16.58 -22.06 13.30
CA GLU A 312 -16.87 -23.40 12.73
C GLU A 312 -17.47 -23.35 11.32
N ASN A 313 -18.08 -22.22 10.91
CA ASN A 313 -18.54 -21.97 9.54
C ASN A 313 -17.52 -21.17 8.69
N GLY A 314 -16.28 -21.03 9.18
CA GLY A 314 -15.23 -20.27 8.53
C GLY A 314 -14.71 -20.90 7.23
N GLU A 315 -13.88 -20.13 6.54
CA GLU A 315 -13.12 -20.59 5.38
C GLU A 315 -12.16 -21.71 5.78
N ALA A 316 -11.94 -22.67 4.87
CA ALA A 316 -11.02 -23.78 5.13
C ALA A 316 -9.57 -23.31 4.98
N ILE A 317 -8.68 -23.82 5.82
CA ILE A 317 -7.25 -23.53 5.71
C ILE A 317 -6.70 -24.25 4.47
N GLU A 318 -6.29 -23.49 3.45
CA GLU A 318 -5.77 -24.04 2.19
C GLU A 318 -4.27 -24.42 2.26
N THR A 319 -3.53 -23.90 3.24
CA THR A 319 -2.11 -24.22 3.47
C THR A 319 -1.94 -25.43 4.41
N PRO A 320 -0.75 -26.07 4.50
CA PRO A 320 -0.62 -27.39 5.11
C PRO A 320 -1.08 -27.49 6.57
N VAL A 321 -2.04 -28.39 6.80
CA VAL A 321 -2.52 -28.82 8.12
C VAL A 321 -2.13 -30.27 8.34
N PHE A 322 -1.51 -30.53 9.50
CA PHE A 322 -1.08 -31.86 9.95
C PHE A 322 -1.97 -32.33 11.10
N TRP A 323 -2.58 -33.51 10.97
CA TRP A 323 -3.50 -34.04 11.97
C TRP A 323 -2.87 -35.11 12.86
N GLY A 324 -3.26 -35.13 14.12
CA GLY A 324 -2.99 -36.21 15.07
C GLY A 324 -4.28 -36.69 15.71
N ILE A 325 -4.59 -37.99 15.62
CA ILE A 325 -5.79 -38.62 16.19
C ILE A 325 -5.38 -39.73 17.14
N THR A 326 -5.95 -39.74 18.35
CA THR A 326 -5.66 -40.72 19.40
C THR A 326 -6.93 -41.31 20.00
N SER A 327 -7.04 -42.63 20.07
CA SER A 327 -8.08 -43.32 20.84
C SER A 327 -7.68 -43.42 22.31
N GLU A 328 -8.65 -43.24 23.21
CA GLU A 328 -8.44 -43.51 24.64
C GLU A 328 -8.28 -45.02 24.96
N ALA A 329 -8.67 -45.90 24.03
CA ALA A 329 -8.53 -47.36 24.16
C ALA A 329 -7.34 -47.93 23.36
N GLY A 330 -7.05 -47.36 22.18
CA GLY A 330 -6.04 -47.89 21.24
C GLY A 330 -4.72 -47.10 21.17
N GLY A 331 -4.62 -45.91 21.76
CA GLY A 331 -3.46 -45.03 21.60
C GLY A 331 -3.48 -44.23 20.30
N VAL A 332 -2.32 -43.93 19.73
CA VAL A 332 -2.19 -43.07 18.53
C VAL A 332 -2.66 -43.84 17.28
N ILE A 333 -3.67 -43.29 16.58
CA ILE A 333 -4.20 -43.84 15.32
C ILE A 333 -3.52 -43.17 14.12
N LEU A 334 -3.48 -41.84 14.10
CA LEU A 334 -2.79 -41.03 13.09
C LEU A 334 -1.88 -40.01 13.76
N LYS A 335 -0.74 -39.73 13.13
CA LYS A 335 0.24 -38.74 13.58
C LYS A 335 0.85 -38.03 12.38
N GLU A 336 0.75 -36.71 12.37
CA GLU A 336 1.33 -35.83 11.36
C GLU A 336 0.83 -36.14 9.92
N GLU A 337 -0.44 -36.53 9.78
CA GLU A 337 -1.07 -36.78 8.48
C GLU A 337 -1.48 -35.46 7.82
N MET A 338 -1.00 -35.19 6.59
CA MET A 338 -1.07 -33.87 5.96
C MET A 338 -2.23 -33.76 4.95
N ALA A 339 -3.38 -33.24 5.38
CA ALA A 339 -4.57 -33.05 4.54
C ALA A 339 -5.51 -31.97 5.12
N ASN A 340 -6.35 -31.34 4.29
CA ASN A 340 -7.52 -30.60 4.76
C ASN A 340 -8.61 -30.55 3.67
N PRO A 341 -9.81 -31.13 3.88
CA PRO A 341 -10.18 -32.01 5.00
C PRO A 341 -9.41 -33.34 4.97
N LEU A 342 -9.32 -33.98 6.13
CA LEU A 342 -8.87 -35.37 6.29
C LEU A 342 -10.09 -36.30 6.46
N ALA A 343 -10.07 -37.47 5.84
CA ALA A 343 -11.01 -38.55 6.13
C ALA A 343 -10.26 -39.71 6.83
N ALA A 344 -10.82 -40.26 7.90
CA ALA A 344 -10.24 -41.38 8.65
C ALA A 344 -11.30 -42.38 9.11
N MET A 345 -10.99 -43.68 9.02
CA MET A 345 -11.82 -44.76 9.55
C MET A 345 -11.46 -44.99 11.02
N LEU A 346 -12.42 -44.84 11.94
CA LEU A 346 -12.20 -44.95 13.39
C LEU A 346 -13.13 -45.98 14.05
N GLU A 347 -12.61 -46.82 14.94
CA GLU A 347 -13.43 -47.72 15.76
C GLU A 347 -14.42 -46.90 16.63
N GLN A 348 -15.61 -47.44 16.94
CA GLN A 348 -16.58 -46.77 17.81
C GLN A 348 -16.04 -46.66 19.25
N GLY A 349 -16.07 -45.46 19.83
CA GLY A 349 -15.43 -45.19 21.11
C GLY A 349 -15.04 -43.72 21.31
N SER A 350 -14.24 -43.45 22.35
CA SER A 350 -13.74 -42.11 22.70
C SER A 350 -12.39 -41.83 22.05
N HIS A 351 -12.27 -40.68 21.38
CA HIS A 351 -11.09 -40.26 20.63
C HIS A 351 -10.83 -38.76 20.78
N SER A 352 -9.56 -38.37 20.66
CA SER A 352 -9.11 -36.98 20.63
C SER A 352 -8.48 -36.65 19.29
N VAL A 353 -8.73 -35.45 18.77
CA VAL A 353 -8.09 -34.93 17.55
C VAL A 353 -7.35 -33.62 17.84
N THR A 354 -6.17 -33.51 17.23
CA THR A 354 -5.34 -32.30 17.19
C THR A 354 -5.04 -31.96 15.73
N ALA A 355 -4.93 -30.67 15.42
CA ALA A 355 -4.47 -30.16 14.15
C ALA A 355 -3.31 -29.19 14.36
N TYR A 356 -2.30 -29.23 13.50
CA TYR A 356 -1.18 -28.30 13.48
C TYR A 356 -1.16 -27.58 12.13
N TRP A 357 -1.34 -26.26 12.16
CA TRP A 357 -1.30 -25.41 10.97
C TRP A 357 0.13 -24.90 10.78
N ALA A 358 0.82 -25.44 9.77
CA ALA A 358 2.26 -25.26 9.62
C ALA A 358 2.70 -23.83 9.27
N GLU A 359 1.85 -23.07 8.58
CA GLU A 359 2.14 -21.68 8.18
C GLU A 359 2.12 -20.69 9.36
N GLN A 360 1.37 -21.01 10.42
CA GLN A 360 1.30 -20.22 11.66
C GLN A 360 2.04 -20.91 12.83
N GLU A 361 2.79 -21.98 12.54
CA GLU A 361 3.45 -22.87 13.51
C GLU A 361 2.59 -23.27 14.74
N THR A 362 1.25 -23.29 14.58
CA THR A 362 0.30 -23.32 15.69
C THR A 362 -0.44 -24.65 15.76
N SER A 363 -0.56 -25.22 16.96
CA SER A 363 -1.38 -26.40 17.23
C SER A 363 -2.72 -26.01 17.87
N SER A 364 -3.81 -26.67 17.43
CA SER A 364 -5.06 -26.67 18.17
C SER A 364 -4.87 -27.35 19.54
N PRO A 365 -5.71 -27.03 20.54
CA PRO A 365 -5.88 -27.91 21.69
C PRO A 365 -6.52 -29.26 21.24
N PRO A 366 -6.36 -30.35 22.01
CA PRO A 366 -7.02 -31.62 21.71
C PRO A 366 -8.55 -31.54 21.87
N ARG A 367 -9.29 -31.75 20.78
CA ARG A 367 -10.77 -31.79 20.77
C ARG A 367 -11.21 -33.25 20.96
N GLN A 368 -11.81 -33.55 22.11
CA GLN A 368 -12.41 -34.86 22.41
C GLN A 368 -13.73 -35.06 21.65
N PHE A 369 -13.97 -36.25 21.13
CA PHE A 369 -15.20 -36.65 20.43
C PHE A 369 -15.45 -38.16 20.58
N ILE A 370 -16.71 -38.57 20.40
CA ILE A 370 -17.12 -39.98 20.41
C ILE A 370 -17.45 -40.41 18.98
N VAL A 371 -16.93 -41.55 18.53
CA VAL A 371 -17.31 -42.18 17.26
C VAL A 371 -18.47 -43.14 17.50
N THR A 372 -19.50 -42.98 16.67
CA THR A 372 -20.75 -43.76 16.64
C THR A 372 -20.92 -44.39 15.26
N ALA A 373 -21.91 -45.26 15.06
CA ALA A 373 -22.16 -45.89 13.76
C ALA A 373 -22.41 -44.87 12.61
N ASP A 374 -23.00 -43.71 12.90
CA ASP A 374 -23.26 -42.66 11.90
C ASP A 374 -22.02 -41.79 11.59
N PRO A 375 -21.59 -41.67 10.31
CA PRO A 375 -20.52 -40.77 9.87
C PRO A 375 -20.82 -39.29 10.15
N ARG A 376 -19.78 -38.50 10.49
CA ARG A 376 -19.91 -37.05 10.70
C ARG A 376 -18.60 -36.28 10.54
N GLU A 377 -18.72 -34.97 10.32
CA GLU A 377 -17.60 -34.03 10.31
C GLU A 377 -17.28 -33.51 11.72
N ILE A 378 -15.99 -33.35 12.01
CA ILE A 378 -15.43 -32.68 13.19
C ILE A 378 -14.62 -31.48 12.71
N VAL A 379 -15.09 -30.28 13.02
CA VAL A 379 -14.41 -29.04 12.66
C VAL A 379 -13.38 -28.66 13.74
N VAL A 380 -12.23 -28.13 13.34
CA VAL A 380 -11.24 -27.50 14.24
C VAL A 380 -11.02 -26.07 13.81
N VAL A 381 -11.26 -25.12 14.72
CA VAL A 381 -11.16 -23.68 14.45
C VAL A 381 -9.81 -23.17 14.94
N PHE A 382 -9.10 -22.47 14.07
CA PHE A 382 -7.92 -21.67 14.41
C PHE A 382 -8.29 -20.20 14.50
N GLU A 383 -7.58 -19.44 15.35
CA GLU A 383 -7.69 -17.99 15.36
C GLU A 383 -7.11 -17.40 14.06
N PRO A 384 -7.63 -16.25 13.56
CA PRO A 384 -7.04 -15.58 12.41
C PRO A 384 -5.58 -15.19 12.66
N PRO A 385 -4.70 -15.26 11.64
CA PRO A 385 -3.30 -14.86 11.79
C PRO A 385 -3.19 -13.38 12.15
N ALA A 386 -2.33 -13.06 13.11
CA ALA A 386 -2.09 -11.67 13.49
C ALA A 386 -1.39 -10.92 12.36
N ILE A 387 -2.05 -9.90 11.80
CA ILE A 387 -1.43 -9.02 10.80
C ILE A 387 -0.29 -8.28 11.50
N THR A 388 0.93 -8.46 10.99
CA THR A 388 2.14 -7.83 11.54
C THR A 388 2.85 -7.04 10.44
N ALA A 389 3.57 -6.01 10.87
CA ALA A 389 4.40 -5.18 10.01
C ALA A 389 5.86 -5.23 10.49
N SER A 390 6.78 -4.95 9.58
CA SER A 390 8.21 -4.83 9.88
C SER A 390 8.73 -3.49 9.40
N ILE A 391 9.74 -2.95 10.11
CA ILE A 391 10.31 -1.62 9.85
C ILE A 391 11.83 -1.73 9.88
N GLY A 392 12.49 -1.25 8.83
CA GLY A 392 13.94 -1.10 8.74
C GLY A 392 14.30 0.37 8.67
N ALA A 393 14.88 0.89 9.75
CA ALA A 393 15.30 2.29 9.92
C ALA A 393 16.73 2.37 10.51
N PRO A 394 17.45 3.49 10.34
CA PRO A 394 18.75 3.69 10.98
C PRO A 394 18.61 3.75 12.51
N ALA A 395 19.57 3.18 13.23
CA ALA A 395 19.55 3.15 14.71
C ALA A 395 19.80 4.50 15.38
N ARG A 396 20.37 5.48 14.65
CA ARG A 396 20.60 6.85 15.12
C ARG A 396 20.34 7.84 13.97
N ALA A 397 19.79 9.01 14.27
CA ALA A 397 19.62 10.10 13.29
C ALA A 397 19.77 11.47 13.96
N VAL A 398 20.09 12.50 13.19
CA VAL A 398 20.25 13.87 13.69
C VAL A 398 18.88 14.54 13.80
N VAL A 399 18.66 15.36 14.83
CA VAL A 399 17.50 16.24 14.94
C VAL A 399 17.24 17.00 13.64
N GLY A 400 15.98 17.12 13.25
CA GLY A 400 15.57 17.80 12.02
C GLY A 400 15.82 17.03 10.70
N SER A 401 16.67 16.00 10.69
CA SER A 401 17.00 15.28 9.44
C SER A 401 15.82 14.49 8.87
N THR A 402 15.83 14.24 7.57
CA THR A 402 14.94 13.24 6.94
C THR A 402 15.69 11.92 6.81
N ILE A 403 15.04 10.80 7.17
CA ILE A 403 15.61 9.45 7.07
C ILE A 403 14.77 8.55 6.17
N GLU A 404 15.45 7.68 5.42
CA GLU A 404 14.80 6.59 4.71
C GLU A 404 14.35 5.51 5.69
N VAL A 405 13.05 5.19 5.66
CA VAL A 405 12.46 4.10 6.44
C VAL A 405 11.83 3.10 5.49
N THR A 406 12.36 1.88 5.51
CA THR A 406 11.74 0.72 4.84
C THR A 406 10.68 0.11 5.75
N TRP A 407 9.61 -0.39 5.14
CA TRP A 407 8.51 -1.07 5.83
C TRP A 407 7.88 -2.15 4.95
N ASN A 408 7.22 -3.11 5.58
CA ASN A 408 6.35 -4.11 4.96
C ASN A 408 5.15 -4.36 5.90
N GLY A 409 3.92 -4.39 5.37
CA GLY A 409 2.66 -4.40 6.12
C GLY A 409 1.44 -4.43 5.17
N PRO A 410 0.20 -4.33 5.70
CA PRO A 410 -1.04 -4.48 4.90
C PRO A 410 -1.28 -3.39 3.85
N ALA A 411 -0.64 -2.21 3.99
CA ALA A 411 -0.68 -1.11 3.04
C ALA A 411 -2.09 -0.56 2.73
N ASN A 412 -2.94 -0.40 3.76
CA ASN A 412 -4.25 0.22 3.57
C ASN A 412 -4.12 1.72 3.23
N ALA A 413 -5.16 2.30 2.64
CA ALA A 413 -5.10 3.64 2.02
C ALA A 413 -4.73 4.78 2.99
N ASP A 414 -5.07 4.64 4.28
CA ASP A 414 -4.87 5.64 5.34
C ASP A 414 -3.81 5.21 6.38
N ASP A 415 -3.12 4.08 6.16
CA ASP A 415 -2.02 3.60 7.02
C ASP A 415 -0.82 4.55 6.96
N PHE A 416 -0.05 4.63 8.06
CA PHE A 416 1.14 5.47 8.12
C PHE A 416 2.24 4.91 9.01
N VAL A 417 3.47 5.35 8.76
CA VAL A 417 4.61 5.12 9.66
C VAL A 417 4.91 6.43 10.40
N GLY A 418 4.84 6.39 11.73
CA GLY A 418 5.02 7.55 12.60
C GLY A 418 6.16 7.37 13.60
N ILE A 419 6.77 8.48 14.02
CA ILE A 419 7.83 8.55 15.03
C ILE A 419 7.37 9.38 16.25
N GLY A 420 7.59 8.86 17.45
CA GLY A 420 7.30 9.54 18.73
C GLY A 420 8.25 9.08 19.84
N THR A 421 8.18 9.71 21.02
CA THR A 421 9.04 9.31 22.15
C THR A 421 8.72 7.89 22.59
N ALA A 422 9.72 7.15 23.09
CA ALA A 422 9.58 5.72 23.37
C ALA A 422 8.55 5.35 24.47
N ASP A 423 8.04 6.35 25.20
CA ASP A 423 7.06 6.27 26.29
C ASP A 423 5.67 6.85 25.93
N ALA A 424 5.50 7.44 24.74
CA ALA A 424 4.29 8.16 24.38
C ALA A 424 3.09 7.25 24.06
N SER A 425 1.89 7.78 24.32
CA SER A 425 0.62 7.05 24.13
C SER A 425 -0.50 7.97 23.63
N GLY A 426 -1.64 7.40 23.26
CA GLY A 426 -2.76 8.15 22.67
C GLY A 426 -2.36 8.76 21.33
N SER A 427 -2.68 10.04 21.11
CA SER A 427 -2.25 10.82 19.94
C SER A 427 -0.81 11.34 20.06
N ALA A 428 -0.26 11.48 21.28
CA ALA A 428 1.09 11.99 21.50
C ALA A 428 2.20 11.01 21.04
N ARG A 429 1.85 9.78 20.68
CA ARG A 429 2.78 8.78 20.11
C ARG A 429 3.27 9.14 18.70
N TRP A 430 2.70 10.17 18.08
CA TRP A 430 3.09 10.69 16.78
C TRP A 430 3.58 12.14 16.93
N ARG A 431 4.88 12.37 16.76
CA ARG A 431 5.45 13.72 16.54
C ARG A 431 5.40 14.04 15.04
N ASN A 432 6.02 13.18 14.23
CA ASN A 432 5.98 13.21 12.76
C ASN A 432 5.47 11.87 12.23
N PHE A 433 4.93 11.85 11.01
CA PHE A 433 4.50 10.64 10.31
C PHE A 433 4.52 10.84 8.78
N ALA A 434 4.59 9.74 8.04
CA ALA A 434 4.45 9.70 6.59
C ALA A 434 3.48 8.56 6.20
N PRO A 435 2.54 8.79 5.27
CA PRO A 435 1.57 7.77 4.85
C PRO A 435 2.24 6.67 4.00
N VAL A 436 1.80 5.43 4.15
CA VAL A 436 2.40 4.28 3.42
C VAL A 436 2.18 4.34 1.91
N SER A 437 1.23 5.17 1.46
CA SER A 437 0.94 5.41 0.05
C SER A 437 2.06 6.12 -0.72
N GLU A 438 3.07 6.67 -0.03
CA GLU A 438 4.33 7.12 -0.64
C GLU A 438 5.25 5.97 -1.08
N GLY A 439 4.98 4.74 -0.62
CA GLY A 439 5.75 3.54 -0.96
C GLY A 439 6.85 3.21 0.05
N THR A 440 7.83 2.40 -0.36
CA THR A 440 8.90 1.90 0.51
C THR A 440 10.24 1.88 -0.25
N PRO A 441 11.33 2.47 0.27
CA PRO A 441 11.40 3.29 1.49
C PRO A 441 10.58 4.58 1.37
N LEU A 442 10.04 5.05 2.50
CA LEU A 442 9.45 6.39 2.65
C LEU A 442 10.45 7.34 3.33
N GLN A 443 10.17 8.63 3.26
CA GLN A 443 11.00 9.70 3.83
C GLN A 443 10.38 10.19 5.15
N LEU A 444 10.92 9.75 6.30
CA LEU A 444 10.40 10.13 7.61
C LEU A 444 11.22 11.26 8.22
N LEU A 445 10.53 12.33 8.64
CA LEU A 445 11.16 13.49 9.27
C LEU A 445 11.46 13.24 10.75
N VAL A 446 12.70 13.46 11.17
CA VAL A 446 13.16 13.24 12.56
C VAL A 446 12.83 14.46 13.43
N PRO A 447 12.21 14.28 14.61
CA PRO A 447 11.88 15.37 15.54
C PRO A 447 13.08 16.27 15.93
N PRO A 448 12.83 17.51 16.36
CA PRO A 448 13.89 18.47 16.67
C PRO A 448 14.51 18.30 18.07
N GLU A 449 13.92 17.47 18.92
CA GLU A 449 14.33 17.23 20.31
C GLU A 449 15.21 15.95 20.41
N PRO A 450 16.44 16.01 20.97
CA PRO A 450 17.27 14.82 21.14
C PRO A 450 16.72 13.85 22.20
N GLY A 451 16.73 12.55 21.93
CA GLY A 451 16.19 11.55 22.86
C GLY A 451 16.05 10.14 22.28
N ALA A 452 15.31 9.28 23.00
CA ALA A 452 14.98 7.93 22.56
C ALA A 452 13.56 7.90 21.97
N TYR A 453 13.45 7.48 20.71
CA TYR A 453 12.22 7.49 19.93
C TYR A 453 11.89 6.10 19.39
N THR A 454 10.62 5.87 19.10
CA THR A 454 10.11 4.67 18.44
C THR A 454 9.42 5.07 17.15
N ILE A 455 9.86 4.46 16.04
CA ILE A 455 9.17 4.47 14.75
C ILE A 455 8.18 3.31 14.75
N SER A 456 6.93 3.52 14.35
CA SER A 456 5.86 2.51 14.40
C SER A 456 4.98 2.55 13.15
N TYR A 457 4.57 1.38 12.68
CA TYR A 457 3.57 1.20 11.62
C TYR A 457 2.19 1.21 12.27
N PHE A 458 1.30 2.07 11.82
CA PHE A 458 -0.08 2.15 12.27
C PHE A 458 -1.02 1.70 11.15
N ASP A 459 -1.87 0.72 11.47
CA ASP A 459 -2.99 0.34 10.61
C ASP A 459 -4.22 1.17 10.99
N ASP A 460 -4.69 2.01 10.07
CA ASP A 460 -5.83 2.89 10.35
C ASP A 460 -7.18 2.15 10.30
N ALA A 461 -7.24 0.95 9.73
CA ALA A 461 -8.46 0.13 9.74
C ALA A 461 -8.73 -0.48 11.14
N THR A 462 -7.70 -0.98 11.81
CA THR A 462 -7.79 -1.56 13.17
C THR A 462 -7.56 -0.53 14.30
N LYS A 463 -6.80 0.54 14.02
CA LYS A 463 -6.19 1.48 14.98
C LYS A 463 -5.08 0.86 15.85
N ASP A 464 -4.50 -0.25 15.42
CA ASP A 464 -3.40 -0.94 16.11
C ASP A 464 -2.02 -0.59 15.53
N VAL A 465 -0.98 -0.87 16.32
CA VAL A 465 0.43 -0.75 15.90
C VAL A 465 0.94 -2.13 15.52
N LEU A 466 1.21 -2.33 14.23
CA LEU A 466 1.53 -3.66 13.69
C LEU A 466 3.03 -4.00 13.72
N GLY A 467 3.90 -3.01 13.91
CA GLY A 467 5.35 -3.17 13.95
C GLY A 467 6.06 -1.92 14.45
N THR A 468 7.26 -2.07 15.02
CA THR A 468 8.06 -0.97 15.59
C THR A 468 9.57 -1.12 15.35
N ALA A 469 10.29 0.01 15.40
CA ALA A 469 11.74 0.08 15.42
C ALA A 469 12.21 1.22 16.35
N ALA A 470 13.28 1.01 17.12
CA ALA A 470 13.83 2.03 18.03
C ALA A 470 14.92 2.87 17.35
N ILE A 471 14.97 4.16 17.64
CA ILE A 471 15.95 5.11 17.10
C ILE A 471 16.42 6.12 18.15
N GLU A 472 17.72 6.41 18.18
CA GLU A 472 18.32 7.47 19.00
C GLU A 472 18.44 8.77 18.19
N VAL A 473 17.75 9.82 18.62
CA VAL A 473 17.81 11.14 17.99
C VAL A 473 18.91 11.97 18.68
N VAL A 474 19.92 12.39 17.91
CA VAL A 474 21.12 13.09 18.40
C VAL A 474 21.11 14.58 18.01
N PRO A 475 21.67 15.50 18.82
CA PRO A 475 21.72 16.92 18.48
C PRO A 475 22.58 17.19 17.24
N ALA A 476 22.23 18.25 16.50
CA ALA A 476 23.02 18.75 15.37
C ALA A 476 24.21 19.59 15.85
N GLU A 477 25.35 19.51 15.16
CA GLU A 477 26.53 20.34 15.43
C GLU A 477 26.35 21.75 14.84
N VAL A 478 25.62 22.60 15.57
CA VAL A 478 25.34 23.99 15.18
C VAL A 478 26.30 24.96 15.88
N SER A 479 26.81 25.96 15.15
CA SER A 479 27.60 27.06 15.71
C SER A 479 27.17 28.41 15.13
N LEU A 480 27.36 29.47 15.92
CA LEU A 480 27.03 30.86 15.58
C LEU A 480 28.19 31.80 15.93
N SER A 481 28.46 32.76 15.05
CA SER A 481 29.44 33.82 15.24
C SER A 481 28.88 35.13 14.71
N ALA A 482 28.83 36.15 15.57
CA ALA A 482 28.27 37.46 15.29
C ALA A 482 29.13 38.54 15.98
N PRO A 483 29.08 39.81 15.52
CA PRO A 483 29.69 40.92 16.25
C PRO A 483 29.08 41.06 17.65
N ALA A 484 29.89 41.50 18.62
CA ALA A 484 29.42 41.67 20.01
C ALA A 484 28.46 42.87 20.19
N THR A 485 28.58 43.88 19.32
CA THR A 485 27.79 45.12 19.36
C THR A 485 27.48 45.62 17.95
N VAL A 486 26.26 46.13 17.76
CA VAL A 486 25.79 46.78 16.51
C VAL A 486 24.90 47.98 16.84
N GLY A 487 24.71 48.91 15.91
CA GLY A 487 23.74 49.99 16.03
C GLY A 487 22.31 49.51 15.82
N VAL A 488 21.33 50.23 16.40
CA VAL A 488 19.90 50.09 16.01
C VAL A 488 19.73 50.29 14.50
N GLY A 489 19.04 49.36 13.83
CA GLY A 489 18.82 49.40 12.38
C GLY A 489 20.02 48.95 11.53
N GLU A 490 21.18 48.68 12.12
CA GLU A 490 22.35 48.19 11.38
C GLU A 490 22.08 46.78 10.81
N THR A 491 22.39 46.56 9.53
CA THR A 491 22.42 45.21 8.94
C THR A 491 23.82 44.63 9.10
N PHE A 492 23.94 43.53 9.81
CA PHE A 492 25.21 42.89 10.15
C PHE A 492 25.26 41.43 9.68
N GLU A 493 26.47 40.89 9.55
CA GLU A 493 26.69 39.52 9.08
C GLU A 493 26.83 38.54 10.25
N VAL A 494 26.17 37.39 10.13
CA VAL A 494 26.22 36.26 11.08
C VAL A 494 26.78 35.05 10.35
N ALA A 495 27.97 34.62 10.74
CA ALA A 495 28.56 33.36 10.28
C ALA A 495 28.04 32.20 11.13
N TRP A 496 27.73 31.09 10.49
CA TRP A 496 27.13 29.93 11.15
C TRP A 496 27.57 28.61 10.52
N THR A 497 27.44 27.53 11.29
CA THR A 497 27.49 26.15 10.78
C THR A 497 26.27 25.41 11.30
N GLY A 498 25.68 24.54 10.49
CA GLY A 498 24.47 23.81 10.82
C GLY A 498 24.03 22.90 9.67
N PRO A 499 22.89 22.23 9.80
CA PRO A 499 22.39 21.31 8.79
C PRO A 499 21.84 21.95 7.52
N ASP A 500 21.42 23.23 7.54
CA ASP A 500 20.82 23.93 6.38
C ASP A 500 19.60 23.20 5.81
N TYR A 501 18.69 22.74 6.68
CA TYR A 501 17.44 22.13 6.23
C TYR A 501 16.51 23.19 5.63
N ASN A 502 15.52 22.77 4.83
CA ASN A 502 14.51 23.70 4.30
C ASN A 502 13.85 24.49 5.45
N ASP A 503 13.67 25.78 5.22
CA ASP A 503 13.03 26.75 6.11
C ASP A 503 13.76 27.06 7.45
N ASP A 504 14.84 26.34 7.81
CA ASP A 504 15.74 26.68 8.93
C ASP A 504 16.15 28.17 8.88
N PHE A 505 16.17 28.85 10.03
CA PHE A 505 16.39 30.30 10.07
C PHE A 505 17.20 30.78 11.28
N ILE A 506 17.82 31.94 11.15
CA ILE A 506 18.52 32.62 12.24
C ILE A 506 17.73 33.88 12.63
N GLY A 507 17.30 33.93 13.88
CA GLY A 507 16.47 35.01 14.43
C GLY A 507 17.17 35.79 15.54
N ILE A 508 16.91 37.11 15.62
CA ILE A 508 17.33 37.96 16.75
C ILE A 508 16.14 38.31 17.64
N GLY A 509 16.27 38.08 18.94
CA GLY A 509 15.22 38.30 19.95
C GLY A 509 15.76 38.81 21.28
N LEU A 510 14.89 39.37 22.11
CA LEU A 510 15.28 39.94 23.42
C LEU A 510 15.74 38.85 24.39
N VAL A 511 16.80 39.12 25.18
CA VAL A 511 17.24 38.22 26.25
C VAL A 511 16.08 37.96 27.23
N GLY A 512 15.69 36.69 27.37
CA GLY A 512 14.62 36.26 28.28
C GLY A 512 13.18 36.44 27.78
N ALA A 513 12.98 36.83 26.51
CA ALA A 513 11.65 36.78 25.90
C ALA A 513 11.22 35.35 25.56
N SER A 514 9.91 35.11 25.48
CA SER A 514 9.32 33.80 25.14
C SER A 514 8.03 33.94 24.32
N GLY A 515 7.68 32.88 23.57
CA GLY A 515 6.48 32.84 22.74
C GLY A 515 6.59 33.61 21.42
N SER A 516 5.49 33.71 20.66
CA SER A 516 5.49 34.24 19.28
C SER A 516 5.97 35.69 19.11
N GLY A 517 6.01 36.47 20.19
CA GLY A 517 6.54 37.85 20.18
C GLY A 517 8.04 37.98 20.50
N GLN A 518 8.77 36.88 20.69
CA GLN A 518 10.16 36.89 21.19
C GLN A 518 11.19 37.38 20.15
N TRP A 519 11.03 36.99 18.88
CA TRP A 519 11.88 37.43 17.76
C TRP A 519 11.51 38.84 17.29
N LYS A 520 12.44 39.53 16.64
CA LYS A 520 12.26 40.89 16.10
C LYS A 520 12.54 40.96 14.62
N ASN A 521 13.68 40.41 14.20
CA ASN A 521 14.06 40.20 12.79
C ASN A 521 14.59 38.75 12.64
N TYR A 522 14.50 38.16 11.45
CA TYR A 522 15.04 36.85 11.13
C TYR A 522 15.41 36.75 9.65
N THR A 523 16.28 35.80 9.32
CA THR A 523 16.74 35.50 7.95
C THR A 523 16.87 33.98 7.79
N HIS A 524 16.46 33.41 6.65
CA HIS A 524 16.59 31.97 6.41
C HIS A 524 18.04 31.57 6.13
N THR A 525 18.43 30.38 6.58
CA THR A 525 19.77 29.80 6.41
C THR A 525 20.16 29.62 4.94
N ALA A 526 19.18 29.36 4.07
CA ALA A 526 19.34 29.27 2.62
C ALA A 526 19.92 30.52 1.91
N GLU A 527 20.06 31.67 2.58
CA GLU A 527 20.88 32.79 2.06
C GLU A 527 22.40 32.52 2.11
N GLY A 528 22.83 31.49 2.85
CA GLY A 528 24.20 31.04 3.00
C GLY A 528 24.88 31.46 4.32
N SER A 529 26.17 31.17 4.43
CA SER A 529 26.99 31.51 5.60
C SER A 529 28.21 32.36 5.18
N PRO A 530 28.38 33.59 5.68
CA PRO A 530 27.47 34.30 6.58
C PRO A 530 26.18 34.78 5.88
N LEU A 531 25.08 34.81 6.63
CA LEU A 531 23.85 35.52 6.22
C LEU A 531 23.81 36.94 6.82
N ARG A 532 22.86 37.76 6.38
CA ARG A 532 22.66 39.13 6.86
C ARG A 532 21.43 39.22 7.74
N LEU A 533 21.56 39.89 8.88
CA LEU A 533 20.51 40.05 9.88
C LEU A 533 20.39 41.51 10.29
N LEU A 534 19.16 41.98 10.48
CA LEU A 534 18.86 43.37 10.80
C LEU A 534 18.77 43.59 12.32
N ALA A 535 19.49 44.59 12.84
CA ALA A 535 19.45 44.95 14.25
C ALA A 535 18.10 45.63 14.63
N PRO A 536 17.39 45.16 15.67
CA PRO A 536 16.08 45.70 16.04
C PRO A 536 16.06 47.20 16.37
N ALA A 537 14.90 47.84 16.12
CA ALA A 537 14.60 49.26 16.38
C ALA A 537 14.83 49.78 17.81
N LYS A 538 15.25 48.94 18.78
CA LYS A 538 15.36 49.29 20.21
C LYS A 538 16.72 48.88 20.77
N PRO A 539 17.46 49.77 21.44
CA PRO A 539 18.71 49.42 22.12
C PRO A 539 18.46 48.40 23.24
N GLY A 540 19.44 47.53 23.51
CA GLY A 540 19.36 46.55 24.59
C GLY A 540 20.15 45.27 24.33
N ALA A 541 19.95 44.28 25.19
CA ALA A 541 20.59 42.98 25.12
C ALA A 541 19.73 41.97 24.35
N TYR A 542 20.31 41.36 23.31
CA TYR A 542 19.65 40.42 22.43
C TYR A 542 20.39 39.08 22.35
N LEU A 543 19.66 38.05 21.94
CA LEU A 543 20.19 36.74 21.53
C LEU A 543 19.91 36.56 20.05
N ILE A 544 20.94 36.18 19.30
CA ILE A 544 20.83 35.60 17.97
C ILE A 544 20.76 34.09 18.16
N LYS A 545 19.80 33.41 17.54
CA LYS A 545 19.62 31.96 17.67
C LYS A 545 19.39 31.30 16.31
N TYR A 546 19.90 30.08 16.16
CA TYR A 546 19.61 29.19 15.04
C TYR A 546 18.37 28.37 15.37
N PHE A 547 17.43 28.30 14.43
CA PHE A 547 16.22 27.48 14.54
C PHE A 547 16.23 26.37 13.49
N LEU A 548 15.98 25.16 13.98
CA LEU A 548 15.40 24.12 13.16
C LEU A 548 13.93 24.49 12.94
N ASP A 549 13.44 24.44 11.70
CA ASP A 549 12.06 24.87 11.37
C ASP A 549 11.00 24.18 12.27
N GLN A 550 11.11 22.84 12.40
CA GLN A 550 10.25 22.03 13.24
C GLN A 550 10.10 22.58 14.66
N GLU A 551 8.86 22.92 15.02
CA GLU A 551 8.46 23.51 16.32
C GLU A 551 9.21 24.82 16.70
N ASN A 552 9.97 25.44 15.78
CA ASN A 552 10.89 26.56 16.03
C ASN A 552 11.92 26.22 17.14
N TRP A 553 12.60 25.07 17.03
CA TRP A 553 13.51 24.59 18.07
C TRP A 553 14.89 25.29 18.04
N PRO A 554 15.35 25.92 19.14
CA PRO A 554 16.64 26.61 19.19
C PRO A 554 17.80 25.63 19.32
N ALA A 555 18.64 25.52 18.27
CA ALA A 555 19.81 24.64 18.26
C ALA A 555 21.07 25.27 18.86
N ALA A 556 21.25 26.58 18.69
CA ALA A 556 22.37 27.35 19.24
C ALA A 556 21.96 28.81 19.52
N GLU A 557 22.66 29.49 20.43
CA GLU A 557 22.48 30.93 20.69
C GLU A 557 23.81 31.67 20.96
N VAL A 558 23.85 32.94 20.56
CA VAL A 558 24.96 33.89 20.84
C VAL A 558 24.39 35.26 21.23
N ARG A 559 25.05 35.94 22.17
CA ARG A 559 24.63 37.27 22.64
C ARG A 559 25.14 38.38 21.73
N ILE A 560 24.31 39.40 21.51
CA ILE A 560 24.69 40.68 20.90
C ILE A 560 24.04 41.84 21.68
N ASP A 561 24.77 42.95 21.84
CA ASP A 561 24.27 44.16 22.50
C ASP A 561 24.02 45.28 21.46
N VAL A 562 22.76 45.65 21.27
CA VAL A 562 22.31 46.67 20.31
C VAL A 562 22.41 48.06 20.95
N THR A 563 23.16 48.95 20.32
CA THR A 563 23.57 50.26 20.86
C THR A 563 22.75 51.42 20.29
N GLU A 564 22.64 52.51 21.07
CA GLU A 564 21.91 53.71 20.65
C GLU A 564 22.50 54.35 19.37
N PRO A 565 21.68 54.61 18.34
CA PRO A 565 22.15 55.14 17.07
C PRO A 565 22.54 56.62 17.21
N GLN A 566 23.59 57.05 16.51
CA GLN A 566 24.06 58.44 16.52
C GLN A 566 23.19 59.33 15.62
N VAL A 567 21.96 59.59 16.06
CA VAL A 567 20.95 60.33 15.28
C VAL A 567 21.02 61.83 15.55
N SER A 568 20.87 62.64 14.51
CA SER A 568 20.76 64.10 14.61
C SER A 568 19.88 64.68 13.51
N LEU A 569 19.15 65.75 13.80
CA LEU A 569 18.43 66.54 12.78
C LEU A 569 18.89 67.99 12.81
N THR A 570 19.14 68.56 11.63
CA THR A 570 19.44 69.98 11.42
C THR A 570 18.43 70.56 10.44
N ALA A 571 17.56 71.44 10.93
CA ALA A 571 16.49 72.09 10.19
C ALA A 571 16.39 73.58 10.58
N PRO A 572 15.78 74.44 9.75
CA PRO A 572 15.47 75.82 10.14
C PRO A 572 14.51 75.83 11.35
N ARG A 573 14.70 76.80 12.27
CA ARG A 573 13.83 76.99 13.44
C ARG A 573 12.47 77.62 13.12
N GLU A 574 12.40 78.33 11.99
CA GLU A 574 11.19 78.98 11.52
C GLU A 574 11.09 78.80 10.01
N ALA A 575 9.88 78.58 9.51
CA ALA A 575 9.56 78.57 8.09
C ALA A 575 8.14 79.11 7.88
N ASP A 576 7.76 79.34 6.64
CA ASP A 576 6.37 79.65 6.28
C ASP A 576 5.66 78.34 5.86
N VAL A 577 4.32 78.32 5.92
CA VAL A 577 3.50 77.13 5.61
C VAL A 577 3.45 76.79 4.11
N SER A 578 3.31 75.50 3.80
CA SER A 578 3.31 74.95 2.43
C SER A 578 4.50 75.40 1.58
N GLN A 579 5.69 75.33 2.18
CA GLN A 579 6.97 75.62 1.55
C GLN A 579 7.91 74.40 1.71
N LEU A 580 8.78 74.15 0.74
CA LEU A 580 9.91 73.23 0.92
C LEU A 580 10.97 73.86 1.85
N ILE A 581 11.51 73.03 2.75
CA ILE A 581 12.66 73.33 3.61
C ILE A 581 13.70 72.21 3.50
N GLU A 582 14.98 72.58 3.59
CA GLU A 582 16.08 71.62 3.69
C GLU A 582 16.20 71.09 5.12
N VAL A 583 16.31 69.76 5.24
CA VAL A 583 16.60 69.07 6.50
C VAL A 583 17.79 68.13 6.28
N ALA A 584 18.91 68.45 6.92
CA ALA A 584 20.06 67.55 7.01
C ALA A 584 19.90 66.62 8.22
N TRP A 585 20.32 65.38 8.08
CA TRP A 585 20.09 64.33 9.07
C TRP A 585 21.33 63.44 9.25
N THR A 586 21.39 62.73 10.37
CA THR A 586 22.29 61.59 10.59
C THR A 586 21.45 60.48 11.19
N GLY A 587 21.60 59.25 10.72
CA GLY A 587 20.80 58.08 11.12
C GLY A 587 21.35 56.81 10.47
N PRO A 588 20.72 55.64 10.71
CA PRO A 588 21.15 54.37 10.11
C PRO A 588 20.92 54.28 8.60
N ASP A 589 20.07 55.13 8.02
CA ASP A 589 19.65 55.11 6.60
C ASP A 589 19.17 53.73 6.15
N THR A 590 18.34 53.08 6.97
CA THR A 590 17.68 51.84 6.56
C THR A 590 16.71 52.11 5.42
N PRO A 591 16.59 51.21 4.42
CA PRO A 591 15.57 51.35 3.38
C PRO A 591 14.18 51.54 4.02
N GLY A 592 13.46 52.56 3.56
CA GLY A 592 12.15 52.94 4.10
C GLY A 592 12.19 53.97 5.25
N ASP A 593 13.37 54.33 5.78
CA ASP A 593 13.49 55.41 6.77
C ASP A 593 12.99 56.76 6.18
N PHE A 594 12.42 57.61 7.04
CA PHE A 594 11.89 58.89 6.62
C PHE A 594 11.98 59.99 7.68
N VAL A 595 11.99 61.23 7.21
CA VAL A 595 11.90 62.43 8.05
C VAL A 595 10.50 63.02 7.90
N GLY A 596 9.75 63.11 9.01
CA GLY A 596 8.37 63.60 9.03
C GLY A 596 8.21 64.86 9.88
N ILE A 597 7.30 65.76 9.48
CA ILE A 597 6.94 66.98 10.24
C ILE A 597 5.51 66.89 10.76
N GLY A 598 5.32 67.01 12.07
CA GLY A 598 4.03 66.88 12.76
C GLY A 598 3.83 67.90 13.89
N ARG A 599 2.60 68.03 14.40
CA ARG A 599 2.32 69.00 15.48
C ARG A 599 3.01 68.56 16.78
N VAL A 600 3.46 69.52 17.59
CA VAL A 600 4.06 69.25 18.92
C VAL A 600 3.14 68.35 19.75
N GLY A 601 3.70 67.29 20.34
CA GLY A 601 2.98 66.34 21.19
C GLY A 601 2.09 65.32 20.46
N ALA A 602 2.09 65.26 19.13
CA ALA A 602 1.32 64.27 18.38
C ALA A 602 1.92 62.85 18.46
N SER A 603 1.04 61.83 18.49
CA SER A 603 1.36 60.40 18.65
C SER A 603 0.52 59.51 17.73
N GLY A 604 0.88 58.22 17.62
CA GLY A 604 0.21 57.27 16.74
C GLY A 604 0.30 57.66 15.26
N SER A 605 -0.81 57.52 14.52
CA SER A 605 -0.92 57.94 13.11
C SER A 605 -0.96 59.46 12.90
N GLY A 606 -0.96 60.27 13.97
CA GLY A 606 -0.90 61.73 13.89
C GLY A 606 0.51 62.33 13.98
N GLN A 607 1.54 61.49 14.12
CA GLN A 607 2.93 61.91 14.42
C GLN A 607 3.58 62.79 13.36
N TRP A 608 3.17 62.68 12.11
CA TRP A 608 3.57 63.55 11.01
C TRP A 608 2.34 63.95 10.17
N ARG A 609 2.52 64.97 9.33
CA ARG A 609 1.52 65.51 8.39
C ARG A 609 2.03 65.42 6.97
N ASN A 610 3.27 65.85 6.77
CA ASN A 610 4.06 65.67 5.56
C ASN A 610 5.34 64.90 5.95
N TYR A 611 5.93 64.16 5.01
CA TYR A 611 7.18 63.42 5.20
C TYR A 611 7.96 63.29 3.89
N THR A 612 9.25 62.98 4.00
CA THR A 612 10.15 62.70 2.88
C THR A 612 11.09 61.56 3.29
N ASN A 613 11.31 60.58 2.42
CA ASN A 613 12.17 59.41 2.68
C ASN A 613 13.66 59.82 2.72
N THR A 614 14.49 59.13 3.50
CA THR A 614 15.95 59.39 3.54
C THR A 614 16.62 59.14 2.18
N SER A 615 16.06 58.22 1.38
CA SER A 615 16.47 57.91 0.00
C SER A 615 16.46 59.11 -0.96
N GLU A 616 15.71 60.17 -0.66
CA GLU A 616 15.68 61.40 -1.46
C GLU A 616 16.93 62.28 -1.24
N GLY A 617 17.77 61.95 -0.25
CA GLY A 617 19.11 62.54 -0.05
C GLY A 617 19.33 63.18 1.31
N ASN A 618 20.49 63.82 1.45
CA ASN A 618 20.93 64.47 2.68
C ASN A 618 21.75 65.74 2.36
N PRO A 619 21.21 66.96 2.60
CA PRO A 619 19.86 67.24 3.08
C PRO A 619 18.76 66.79 2.12
N LEU A 620 17.60 66.45 2.67
CA LEU A 620 16.36 66.22 1.91
C LEU A 620 15.47 67.47 1.89
N GLN A 621 14.53 67.51 0.95
CA GLN A 621 13.51 68.56 0.83
C GLN A 621 12.22 68.09 1.53
N LEU A 622 11.83 68.75 2.61
CA LEU A 622 10.63 68.45 3.39
C LEU A 622 9.58 69.56 3.21
N MET A 623 8.34 69.19 2.88
CA MET A 623 7.24 70.14 2.71
C MET A 623 6.60 70.54 4.05
N THR A 624 6.54 71.82 4.38
CA THR A 624 5.85 72.29 5.59
C THR A 624 4.32 72.19 5.46
N PRO A 625 3.58 71.77 6.49
CA PRO A 625 2.11 71.74 6.47
C PRO A 625 1.46 73.11 6.24
N SER A 626 0.21 73.13 5.77
CA SER A 626 -0.56 74.33 5.39
C SER A 626 -1.19 75.14 6.53
N GLU A 627 -0.90 74.81 7.80
CA GLU A 627 -1.48 75.45 8.99
C GLU A 627 -0.39 76.01 9.92
N PRO A 628 -0.39 77.32 10.24
CA PRO A 628 0.59 77.90 11.15
C PRO A 628 0.55 77.33 12.58
N GLY A 629 1.64 77.49 13.32
CA GLY A 629 1.83 77.03 14.70
C GLY A 629 3.13 76.25 14.90
N ASP A 630 3.27 75.60 16.05
CA ASP A 630 4.49 74.86 16.41
C ASP A 630 4.43 73.38 16.01
N TYR A 631 5.54 72.90 15.45
CA TYR A 631 5.72 71.56 14.91
C TYR A 631 7.05 70.95 15.39
N VAL A 632 7.14 69.62 15.30
CA VAL A 632 8.36 68.83 15.45
C VAL A 632 8.70 68.15 14.12
N ILE A 633 9.97 68.19 13.75
CA ILE A 633 10.54 67.36 12.68
C ILE A 633 11.21 66.16 13.34
N LYS A 634 10.94 64.96 12.85
CA LYS A 634 11.30 63.67 13.45
C LYS A 634 11.94 62.73 12.43
N TYR A 635 12.95 61.97 12.85
CA TYR A 635 13.53 60.86 12.08
C TYR A 635 12.83 59.55 12.51
N PHE A 636 12.31 58.78 11.57
CA PHE A 636 11.57 57.54 11.81
C PHE A 636 12.26 56.35 11.12
N LEU A 637 12.28 55.21 11.82
CA LEU A 637 12.58 53.90 11.23
C LEU A 637 11.31 53.32 10.60
N GLU A 638 11.43 52.67 9.43
CA GLU A 638 10.28 51.99 8.80
C GLU A 638 9.68 50.90 9.72
N GLN A 639 10.55 50.13 10.40
CA GLN A 639 10.21 48.91 11.15
C GLN A 639 9.00 49.03 12.08
N ASP A 640 8.89 50.13 12.83
CA ASP A 640 7.81 50.33 13.81
C ASP A 640 7.32 51.79 13.91
N ASN A 641 7.82 52.68 13.04
CA ASN A 641 7.55 54.13 13.06
C ASN A 641 7.90 54.79 14.42
N THR A 642 8.89 54.25 15.15
CA THR A 642 9.47 54.91 16.33
C THR A 642 10.29 56.13 15.91
N PRO A 643 10.04 57.33 16.45
CA PRO A 643 10.91 58.48 16.25
C PRO A 643 12.20 58.35 17.07
N LEU A 644 13.36 58.39 16.43
CA LEU A 644 14.66 58.29 17.10
C LEU A 644 15.17 59.63 17.64
N PHE A 645 14.81 60.74 16.99
CA PHE A 645 15.22 62.10 17.35
C PHE A 645 14.17 63.11 16.88
N GLU A 646 14.01 64.23 17.61
CA GLU A 646 13.10 65.32 17.21
C GLU A 646 13.74 66.71 17.37
N THR A 647 13.36 67.65 16.50
CA THR A 647 13.71 69.08 16.59
C THR A 647 12.49 69.96 16.36
N LEU A 648 12.42 71.11 17.02
CA LEU A 648 11.29 72.05 16.94
C LEU A 648 11.41 73.00 15.74
N ILE A 649 10.27 73.33 15.13
CA ILE A 649 10.11 74.36 14.10
C ILE A 649 8.78 75.10 14.28
N THR A 650 8.78 76.43 14.18
CA THR A 650 7.56 77.26 14.19
C THR A 650 7.19 77.67 12.77
N LEU A 651 5.95 77.38 12.35
CA LEU A 651 5.44 77.69 11.02
C LEU A 651 4.58 78.97 11.03
N ARG A 652 4.88 79.90 10.13
CA ARG A 652 4.20 81.19 9.96
C ARG A 652 3.21 81.19 8.79
N ALA A 653 2.24 82.10 8.84
CA ALA A 653 1.40 82.42 7.69
C ALA A 653 2.22 83.16 6.61
N PRO A 654 2.08 82.80 5.33
CA PRO A 654 2.95 83.31 4.28
C PRO A 654 2.55 84.74 3.89
N GLN A 655 3.52 85.55 3.47
CA GLN A 655 3.25 86.91 3.01
C GLN A 655 2.69 86.89 1.58
N VAL A 656 1.36 86.96 1.47
CA VAL A 656 0.65 86.97 0.18
C VAL A 656 0.13 88.33 -0.25
N SER A 657 0.06 88.52 -1.55
CA SER A 657 -0.67 89.62 -2.20
C SER A 657 -1.32 89.13 -3.49
N LEU A 658 -2.37 89.83 -3.92
CA LEU A 658 -3.12 89.53 -5.13
C LEU A 658 -3.65 90.84 -5.71
N SER A 659 -3.47 91.07 -7.01
CA SER A 659 -3.84 92.33 -7.66
C SER A 659 -4.24 92.11 -9.12
N GLY A 660 -5.43 92.59 -9.48
CA GLY A 660 -6.00 92.50 -10.83
C GLY A 660 -7.03 93.62 -11.04
N PRO A 661 -7.64 93.70 -12.23
CA PRO A 661 -8.61 94.75 -12.54
C PRO A 661 -9.90 94.60 -11.72
N ALA A 662 -10.47 95.72 -11.27
CA ALA A 662 -11.74 95.73 -10.52
C ALA A 662 -12.97 95.33 -11.35
N SER A 663 -12.85 95.35 -12.68
CA SER A 663 -13.89 94.91 -13.62
C SER A 663 -13.31 94.47 -14.96
N ALA A 664 -13.96 93.51 -15.63
CA ALA A 664 -13.59 93.04 -16.96
C ALA A 664 -14.82 92.55 -17.75
N GLU A 665 -14.71 92.43 -19.07
CA GLU A 665 -15.79 91.89 -19.93
C GLU A 665 -15.75 90.35 -20.00
N VAL A 666 -16.92 89.72 -20.15
CA VAL A 666 -17.06 88.25 -20.29
C VAL A 666 -16.13 87.68 -21.36
N GLY A 667 -15.45 86.57 -21.04
CA GLY A 667 -14.57 85.85 -21.96
C GLY A 667 -13.18 86.46 -22.19
N THR A 668 -12.91 87.68 -21.71
CA THR A 668 -11.59 88.31 -21.86
C THR A 668 -10.52 87.64 -20.97
N MET A 669 -9.25 87.76 -21.35
CA MET A 669 -8.12 87.42 -20.47
C MET A 669 -7.73 88.66 -19.63
N ILE A 670 -7.43 88.46 -18.35
CA ILE A 670 -6.90 89.50 -17.46
C ILE A 670 -5.55 89.11 -16.87
N GLU A 671 -4.69 90.10 -16.67
CA GLU A 671 -3.46 89.93 -15.90
C GLU A 671 -3.75 90.00 -14.40
N VAL A 672 -3.21 89.04 -13.65
CA VAL A 672 -3.25 89.01 -12.19
C VAL A 672 -1.83 88.90 -11.65
N ASN A 673 -1.39 89.94 -10.95
CA ASN A 673 -0.11 89.99 -10.23
C ASN A 673 -0.32 89.44 -8.81
N TRP A 674 0.66 88.73 -8.28
CA TRP A 674 0.52 88.05 -6.99
C TRP A 674 1.87 87.87 -6.26
N THR A 675 1.82 87.51 -4.97
CA THR A 675 2.98 86.99 -4.21
C THR A 675 2.53 85.89 -3.25
N GLY A 676 3.42 84.94 -2.97
CA GLY A 676 3.22 83.81 -2.05
C GLY A 676 4.26 82.70 -2.29
N PRO A 677 4.07 81.50 -1.72
CA PRO A 677 5.09 80.44 -1.74
C PRO A 677 5.39 79.85 -3.13
N ASN A 678 4.46 79.93 -4.10
CA ASN A 678 4.61 79.36 -5.45
C ASN A 678 4.93 77.85 -5.43
N THR A 679 4.28 77.11 -4.56
CA THR A 679 4.49 75.66 -4.45
C THR A 679 3.86 74.93 -5.65
N ALA A 680 4.39 73.78 -6.05
CA ALA A 680 3.77 73.00 -7.12
C ALA A 680 2.30 72.68 -6.76
N GLY A 681 1.40 72.84 -7.73
CA GLY A 681 -0.05 72.72 -7.50
C GLY A 681 -0.74 73.96 -6.88
N ASP A 682 -0.01 75.03 -6.54
CA ASP A 682 -0.61 76.33 -6.21
C ASP A 682 -1.35 76.92 -7.42
N PHE A 683 -2.55 77.47 -7.21
CA PHE A 683 -3.33 78.07 -8.29
C PHE A 683 -4.11 79.31 -7.87
N ILE A 684 -4.33 80.18 -8.86
CA ILE A 684 -5.17 81.37 -8.75
C ILE A 684 -6.37 81.18 -9.68
N GLY A 685 -7.57 81.50 -9.22
CA GLY A 685 -8.78 81.34 -10.02
C GLY A 685 -9.88 82.31 -9.69
N ILE A 686 -10.88 82.39 -10.57
CA ILE A 686 -12.03 83.27 -10.46
C ILE A 686 -13.30 82.47 -10.16
N GLY A 687 -14.05 82.95 -9.16
CA GLY A 687 -15.19 82.25 -8.57
C GLY A 687 -16.30 83.18 -8.11
N LEU A 688 -17.49 82.64 -7.88
CA LEU A 688 -18.61 83.45 -7.36
C LEU A 688 -18.35 83.88 -5.91
N VAL A 689 -18.78 85.08 -5.55
CA VAL A 689 -18.68 85.62 -4.19
C VAL A 689 -19.34 84.65 -3.19
N GLY A 690 -18.61 84.26 -2.15
CA GLY A 690 -19.10 83.36 -1.09
C GLY A 690 -19.22 81.88 -1.49
N ALA A 691 -18.86 81.49 -2.72
CA ALA A 691 -18.87 80.08 -3.12
C ALA A 691 -17.66 79.31 -2.57
N SER A 692 -17.87 78.03 -2.26
CA SER A 692 -16.90 77.09 -1.69
C SER A 692 -17.00 75.69 -2.32
N GLY A 693 -16.05 74.80 -1.99
CA GLY A 693 -15.98 73.45 -2.55
C GLY A 693 -15.66 73.44 -4.05
N SER A 694 -16.09 72.40 -4.77
CA SER A 694 -15.92 72.29 -6.24
C SER A 694 -16.69 73.36 -7.02
N GLY A 695 -17.85 73.78 -6.50
CA GLY A 695 -18.71 74.78 -7.14
C GLY A 695 -18.16 76.21 -7.13
N GLN A 696 -17.04 76.47 -6.44
CA GLN A 696 -16.47 77.82 -6.34
C GLN A 696 -15.76 78.29 -7.61
N TRP A 697 -15.26 77.38 -8.44
CA TRP A 697 -14.44 77.72 -9.61
C TRP A 697 -15.26 77.99 -10.87
N ARG A 698 -14.81 78.93 -11.70
CA ARG A 698 -15.23 79.04 -13.11
C ARG A 698 -14.05 78.86 -14.04
N ASN A 699 -12.96 79.61 -13.81
CA ASN A 699 -11.67 79.41 -14.47
C ASN A 699 -10.55 79.50 -13.41
N TYR A 700 -9.42 78.86 -13.66
CA TYR A 700 -8.22 78.91 -12.80
C TYR A 700 -6.95 78.74 -13.64
N THR A 701 -5.80 79.04 -13.03
CA THR A 701 -4.47 78.97 -13.65
C THR A 701 -3.43 78.71 -12.56
N GLU A 702 -2.50 77.79 -12.80
CA GLU A 702 -1.42 77.45 -11.86
C GLU A 702 -0.42 78.62 -11.73
N THR A 703 0.06 78.89 -10.51
CA THR A 703 1.02 79.99 -10.26
C THR A 703 2.36 79.75 -10.96
N ALA A 704 2.74 78.48 -11.15
CA ALA A 704 3.92 78.06 -11.89
C ALA A 704 3.95 78.55 -13.35
N THR A 705 2.83 79.01 -13.93
CA THR A 705 2.78 79.60 -15.27
C THR A 705 3.44 80.98 -15.37
N GLY A 706 3.58 81.71 -14.25
CA GLY A 706 4.30 82.99 -14.21
C GLY A 706 3.70 84.04 -13.27
N ASN A 707 4.23 85.26 -13.36
CA ASN A 707 3.74 86.42 -12.62
C ASN A 707 3.99 87.71 -13.44
N PRO A 708 2.95 88.43 -13.90
CA PRO A 708 1.52 88.11 -13.74
C PRO A 708 1.11 86.81 -14.43
N ILE A 709 0.07 86.16 -13.93
CA ILE A 709 -0.65 85.11 -14.67
C ILE A 709 -1.71 85.72 -15.60
N GLN A 710 -2.13 84.96 -16.60
CA GLN A 710 -3.24 85.29 -17.50
C GLN A 710 -4.47 84.46 -17.12
N LEU A 711 -5.53 85.10 -16.59
CA LEU A 711 -6.74 84.43 -16.09
C LEU A 711 -7.96 84.77 -16.96
N LEU A 712 -8.69 83.74 -17.39
CA LEU A 712 -9.87 83.86 -18.24
C LEU A 712 -11.11 84.32 -17.45
N ILE A 713 -11.83 85.33 -17.93
CA ILE A 713 -13.06 85.84 -17.32
C ILE A 713 -14.27 84.95 -17.71
N PRO A 714 -15.13 84.52 -16.75
CA PRO A 714 -16.29 83.67 -17.03
C PRO A 714 -17.30 84.32 -17.98
N SER A 715 -18.00 83.52 -18.80
CA SER A 715 -18.99 83.99 -19.78
C SER A 715 -20.33 84.51 -19.20
N VAL A 716 -20.37 84.88 -17.92
CA VAL A 716 -21.63 85.20 -17.21
C VAL A 716 -21.44 86.48 -16.39
N PRO A 717 -22.08 87.60 -16.77
CA PRO A 717 -21.99 88.85 -16.02
C PRO A 717 -22.47 88.70 -14.57
N GLY A 718 -21.83 89.40 -13.64
CA GLY A 718 -22.09 89.30 -12.21
C GLY A 718 -20.88 89.70 -11.37
N ASP A 719 -20.99 89.54 -10.05
CA ASP A 719 -19.92 89.86 -9.11
C ASP A 719 -19.16 88.56 -8.73
N TYR A 720 -17.84 88.62 -8.76
CA TYR A 720 -16.92 87.49 -8.58
C TYR A 720 -15.77 87.87 -7.63
N VAL A 721 -14.99 86.88 -7.21
CA VAL A 721 -13.71 87.03 -6.53
C VAL A 721 -12.62 86.26 -7.27
N ILE A 722 -11.45 86.88 -7.41
CA ILE A 722 -10.19 86.21 -7.73
C ILE A 722 -9.62 85.70 -6.40
N LYS A 723 -9.15 84.45 -6.37
CA LYS A 723 -8.68 83.75 -5.17
C LYS A 723 -7.31 83.13 -5.43
N TYR A 724 -6.40 83.14 -4.45
CA TYR A 724 -5.17 82.33 -4.45
C TYR A 724 -5.30 81.21 -3.40
N LEU A 725 -5.20 79.95 -3.83
CA LEU A 725 -5.14 78.76 -2.96
C LEU A 725 -3.78 78.07 -3.07
N LEU A 726 -3.45 77.36 -1.98
CA LEU A 726 -2.37 76.38 -1.94
C LEU A 726 -2.93 75.00 -2.34
N GLU A 727 -2.12 74.16 -2.97
CA GLU A 727 -2.49 72.75 -3.24
C GLU A 727 -3.00 72.04 -1.96
N GLN A 728 -2.25 72.22 -0.87
CA GLN A 728 -2.56 71.61 0.44
C GLN A 728 -3.75 72.27 1.18
N ARG A 729 -4.46 73.25 0.59
CA ARG A 729 -5.47 74.04 1.31
C ARG A 729 -6.66 74.48 0.45
N ASN A 730 -7.79 73.80 0.62
CA ASN A 730 -9.11 74.15 0.04
C ASN A 730 -9.70 75.52 0.47
N THR A 731 -8.95 76.33 1.23
CA THR A 731 -9.34 77.67 1.68
C THR A 731 -8.34 78.68 1.13
N PRO A 732 -8.78 79.79 0.50
CA PRO A 732 -7.88 80.81 -0.04
C PRO A 732 -6.99 81.44 1.04
N LEU A 733 -5.78 81.84 0.62
CA LEU A 733 -4.92 82.72 1.41
C LEU A 733 -5.39 84.18 1.30
N ILE A 734 -5.91 84.58 0.14
CA ILE A 734 -6.44 85.92 -0.15
C ILE A 734 -7.53 85.85 -1.24
N GLU A 735 -8.55 86.70 -1.13
CA GLU A 735 -9.58 86.94 -2.15
C GLU A 735 -9.62 88.44 -2.53
N VAL A 736 -9.86 88.75 -3.80
CA VAL A 736 -9.99 90.12 -4.35
C VAL A 736 -11.24 90.20 -5.24
N PRO A 737 -12.16 91.16 -5.03
CA PRO A 737 -13.40 91.25 -5.80
C PRO A 737 -13.16 91.77 -7.23
N ILE A 738 -13.90 91.22 -8.19
CA ILE A 738 -13.94 91.66 -9.59
C ILE A 738 -15.36 91.61 -10.15
N LYS A 739 -15.75 92.65 -10.88
CA LYS A 739 -17.07 92.73 -11.53
C LYS A 739 -17.00 92.33 -13.00
N VAL A 740 -17.70 91.26 -13.36
CA VAL A 740 -17.77 90.77 -14.75
C VAL A 740 -18.94 91.43 -15.47
N THR A 741 -18.64 92.07 -16.61
CA THR A 741 -19.58 92.88 -17.39
C THR A 741 -19.94 92.22 -18.72
N PRO A 742 -21.15 92.45 -19.27
CA PRO A 742 -21.54 91.92 -20.58
C PRO A 742 -20.66 92.49 -21.69
N ALA A 743 -20.34 91.68 -22.69
CA ALA A 743 -19.62 92.14 -23.87
C ALA A 743 -20.51 93.02 -24.76
N THR A 744 -19.93 94.06 -25.36
CA THR A 744 -20.65 94.94 -26.28
C THR A 744 -20.64 94.36 -27.70
N VAL A 745 -21.81 93.96 -28.22
CA VAL A 745 -21.95 93.30 -29.54
C VAL A 745 -22.90 94.10 -30.44
N THR A 746 -22.55 94.23 -31.73
CA THR A 746 -23.41 94.77 -32.79
C THR A 746 -23.39 93.88 -34.03
N LEU A 747 -24.51 93.83 -34.75
CA LEU A 747 -24.70 93.13 -36.02
C LEU A 747 -25.48 94.07 -36.96
N ASP A 748 -24.93 94.40 -38.12
CA ASP A 748 -25.61 95.16 -39.18
C ASP A 748 -26.17 94.19 -40.24
N VAL A 749 -27.46 93.87 -40.11
CA VAL A 749 -28.12 92.82 -40.90
C VAL A 749 -29.21 93.46 -41.76
N PRO A 750 -29.18 93.29 -43.10
CA PRO A 750 -30.26 93.75 -43.96
C PRO A 750 -31.58 93.06 -43.59
N SER A 751 -32.66 93.85 -43.44
CA SER A 751 -33.97 93.33 -43.01
C SER A 751 -34.63 92.37 -44.01
N VAL A 752 -34.24 92.45 -45.28
CA VAL A 752 -34.63 91.51 -46.34
C VAL A 752 -33.41 91.10 -47.14
N VAL A 753 -33.26 89.81 -47.41
CA VAL A 753 -32.17 89.23 -48.21
C VAL A 753 -32.72 88.23 -49.24
N THR A 754 -31.93 87.87 -50.25
CA THR A 754 -32.30 86.87 -51.27
C THR A 754 -31.61 85.54 -51.02
N GLY A 755 -32.39 84.46 -51.11
CA GLY A 755 -31.92 83.11 -50.79
C GLY A 755 -30.81 82.59 -51.71
N GLY A 756 -29.95 81.73 -51.17
CA GLY A 756 -28.81 81.12 -51.86
C GLY A 756 -27.61 82.06 -52.09
N THR A 757 -27.77 83.37 -51.83
CA THR A 757 -26.68 84.36 -51.90
C THR A 757 -25.71 84.25 -50.72
N ILE A 758 -24.60 84.99 -50.79
CA ILE A 758 -23.73 85.29 -49.65
C ILE A 758 -23.91 86.78 -49.34
N VAL A 759 -24.13 87.11 -48.08
CA VAL A 759 -24.26 88.49 -47.58
C VAL A 759 -23.12 88.75 -46.61
N ASP A 760 -22.38 89.83 -46.84
CA ASP A 760 -21.35 90.30 -45.94
C ASP A 760 -22.02 91.13 -44.82
N ILE A 761 -21.94 90.66 -43.57
CA ILE A 761 -22.59 91.23 -42.39
C ILE A 761 -21.56 91.95 -41.52
N PRO A 762 -21.51 93.29 -41.48
CA PRO A 762 -20.67 94.02 -40.55
C PRO A 762 -21.04 93.73 -39.09
N TRP A 763 -20.03 93.54 -38.26
CA TRP A 763 -20.21 93.26 -36.83
C TRP A 763 -19.11 93.91 -35.98
N THR A 764 -19.42 94.16 -34.72
CA THR A 764 -18.44 94.47 -33.67
C THR A 764 -18.71 93.61 -32.44
N GLY A 765 -17.66 93.14 -31.77
CA GLY A 765 -17.77 92.26 -30.62
C GLY A 765 -16.39 91.70 -30.25
N PRO A 766 -16.30 90.85 -29.23
CA PRO A 766 -15.09 90.12 -28.92
C PRO A 766 -14.87 89.00 -29.95
N ASP A 767 -13.65 88.89 -30.47
CA ASP A 767 -13.22 87.87 -31.43
C ASP A 767 -12.47 86.74 -30.68
N HIS A 768 -13.15 86.04 -29.77
CA HIS A 768 -12.52 84.92 -29.07
C HIS A 768 -12.58 83.63 -29.90
N PRO A 769 -11.57 82.74 -29.82
CA PRO A 769 -11.62 81.46 -30.51
C PRO A 769 -12.89 80.68 -30.17
N GLY A 770 -13.68 80.31 -31.19
CA GLY A 770 -14.97 79.63 -31.06
C GLY A 770 -16.20 80.55 -31.00
N ASP A 771 -16.05 81.87 -31.04
CA ASP A 771 -17.17 82.81 -31.19
C ASP A 771 -17.65 82.81 -32.67
N PHE A 772 -18.95 82.81 -32.92
CA PHE A 772 -19.50 82.64 -34.29
C PHE A 772 -20.80 83.41 -34.56
N ILE A 773 -21.06 83.66 -35.85
CA ILE A 773 -22.27 84.32 -36.35
C ILE A 773 -23.04 83.34 -37.26
N GLY A 774 -24.30 83.08 -36.95
CA GLY A 774 -25.13 82.08 -37.65
C GLY A 774 -26.53 82.57 -38.00
N ILE A 775 -27.09 82.03 -39.09
CA ILE A 775 -28.47 82.25 -39.54
C ILE A 775 -29.28 80.94 -39.51
N GLY A 776 -30.53 81.06 -39.08
CA GLY A 776 -31.55 80.02 -39.19
C GLY A 776 -32.94 80.57 -38.85
N LEU A 777 -33.94 79.70 -38.76
CA LEU A 777 -35.34 80.10 -38.58
C LEU A 777 -35.53 80.85 -37.25
N SER A 778 -36.37 81.89 -37.25
CA SER A 778 -36.55 82.81 -36.11
C SER A 778 -36.98 82.13 -34.82
N ASP A 779 -37.77 81.07 -34.91
CA ASP A 779 -38.35 80.29 -33.82
C ASP A 779 -37.50 79.06 -33.43
N ALA A 780 -36.48 78.71 -34.22
CA ALA A 780 -35.71 77.50 -34.01
C ALA A 780 -34.69 77.61 -32.85
N SER A 781 -34.49 76.49 -32.17
CA SER A 781 -33.59 76.33 -31.02
C SER A 781 -32.82 75.00 -31.09
N GLY A 782 -31.85 74.81 -30.18
CA GLY A 782 -31.00 73.61 -30.17
C GLY A 782 -30.06 73.53 -31.38
N SER A 783 -29.72 72.31 -31.81
CA SER A 783 -28.86 72.05 -32.97
C SER A 783 -29.53 72.32 -34.31
N GLY A 784 -30.87 72.26 -34.38
CA GLY A 784 -31.64 72.52 -35.60
C GLY A 784 -31.80 74.00 -35.96
N GLN A 785 -31.28 74.92 -35.14
CA GLN A 785 -31.44 76.36 -35.35
C GLN A 785 -30.45 76.97 -36.36
N TRP A 786 -29.52 76.19 -36.90
CA TRP A 786 -28.54 76.66 -37.88
C TRP A 786 -28.84 76.14 -39.28
N ARG A 787 -28.74 77.04 -40.26
CA ARG A 787 -28.74 76.72 -41.70
C ARG A 787 -27.42 77.13 -42.36
N SER A 788 -26.79 78.18 -41.86
CA SER A 788 -25.40 78.56 -42.16
C SER A 788 -24.79 79.29 -40.96
N TYR A 789 -23.46 79.21 -40.81
CA TYR A 789 -22.70 80.00 -39.84
C TYR A 789 -21.28 80.26 -40.35
N VAL A 790 -20.61 81.24 -39.76
CA VAL A 790 -19.18 81.52 -39.92
C VAL A 790 -18.57 81.87 -38.56
N GLU A 791 -17.34 81.45 -38.30
CA GLU A 791 -16.60 81.89 -37.11
C GLU A 791 -16.23 83.37 -37.23
N THR A 792 -16.21 84.07 -36.10
CA THR A 792 -15.77 85.48 -35.99
C THR A 792 -14.30 85.66 -36.37
N SER A 793 -13.49 84.62 -36.16
CA SER A 793 -12.07 84.49 -36.56
C SER A 793 -11.78 84.77 -38.05
N ASN A 794 -12.81 84.72 -38.91
CA ASN A 794 -12.72 85.09 -40.32
C ASN A 794 -12.77 86.61 -40.57
N GLY A 795 -12.98 87.41 -39.52
CA GLY A 795 -13.03 88.87 -39.53
C GLY A 795 -14.43 89.47 -39.71
N SER A 796 -14.46 90.81 -39.71
CA SER A 796 -15.64 91.63 -39.99
C SER A 796 -15.45 92.32 -41.35
N PRO A 797 -16.41 92.25 -42.30
CA PRO A 797 -17.74 91.64 -42.18
C PRO A 797 -17.74 90.11 -42.27
N ALA A 798 -18.69 89.49 -41.55
CA ALA A 798 -18.94 88.05 -41.57
C ALA A 798 -19.67 87.63 -42.86
N ARG A 799 -19.04 86.76 -43.66
CA ARG A 799 -19.48 86.39 -45.02
C ARG A 799 -20.52 85.25 -45.00
N LEU A 800 -21.74 85.56 -44.59
CA LEU A 800 -22.75 84.55 -44.25
C LEU A 800 -23.57 84.09 -45.48
N ARG A 801 -23.69 82.77 -45.68
CA ARG A 801 -24.57 82.21 -46.72
C ARG A 801 -26.04 82.29 -46.28
N ILE A 802 -26.88 82.83 -47.14
CA ILE A 802 -28.32 82.92 -46.93
C ILE A 802 -29.00 81.63 -47.43
N PRO A 803 -29.86 80.96 -46.62
CA PRO A 803 -30.62 79.79 -47.06
C PRO A 803 -31.54 80.11 -48.23
N THR A 804 -31.75 79.17 -49.15
CA THR A 804 -32.53 79.39 -50.38
C THR A 804 -34.04 79.50 -50.12
N ALA A 805 -34.56 78.74 -49.17
CA ALA A 805 -35.98 78.71 -48.86
C ALA A 805 -36.42 80.00 -48.15
N GLY A 806 -37.28 80.79 -48.80
CA GLY A 806 -37.84 82.01 -48.21
C GLY A 806 -38.68 81.75 -46.96
N GLY A 807 -38.77 82.76 -46.09
CA GLY A 807 -39.41 82.69 -44.78
C GLY A 807 -38.76 83.67 -43.78
N ASP A 808 -39.11 83.56 -42.50
CA ASP A 808 -38.54 84.40 -41.45
C ASP A 808 -37.39 83.72 -40.71
N TYR A 809 -36.25 84.42 -40.67
CA TYR A 809 -34.99 83.95 -40.12
C TYR A 809 -34.44 84.96 -39.11
N ALA A 810 -33.43 84.56 -38.34
CA ALA A 810 -32.66 85.45 -37.50
C ALA A 810 -31.17 85.15 -37.63
N VAL A 811 -30.37 86.22 -37.70
CA VAL A 811 -28.91 86.18 -37.54
C VAL A 811 -28.59 86.36 -36.05
N LYS A 812 -27.69 85.53 -35.53
CA LYS A 812 -27.40 85.40 -34.09
C LYS A 812 -25.88 85.34 -33.87
N TYR A 813 -25.38 86.07 -32.87
CA TYR A 813 -23.96 86.10 -32.45
C TYR A 813 -23.75 85.23 -31.20
N PHE A 814 -22.71 84.40 -31.15
CA PHE A 814 -22.39 83.51 -30.02
C PHE A 814 -21.01 83.77 -29.44
N LEU A 815 -20.94 83.62 -28.11
CA LEU A 815 -19.71 83.49 -27.37
C LEU A 815 -19.50 81.99 -27.07
N ASN A 816 -18.32 81.46 -27.40
CA ASN A 816 -17.93 80.04 -27.38
C ASN A 816 -18.48 79.26 -26.16
N GLN A 817 -18.43 79.86 -24.98
CA GLN A 817 -18.82 79.24 -23.71
C GLN A 817 -20.34 79.03 -23.51
N ARG A 818 -21.23 79.44 -24.44
CA ARG A 818 -22.69 79.19 -24.34
C ARG A 818 -23.40 78.97 -25.68
N ASN A 819 -24.31 77.99 -25.70
CA ASN A 819 -25.39 77.86 -26.70
C ASN A 819 -26.49 78.94 -26.54
N THR A 820 -26.15 80.16 -26.16
CA THR A 820 -27.08 81.29 -25.94
C THR A 820 -26.53 82.52 -26.66
N PRO A 821 -27.29 83.15 -27.57
CA PRO A 821 -26.76 84.26 -28.34
C PRO A 821 -26.54 85.51 -27.48
N ALA A 822 -25.44 86.22 -27.74
CA ALA A 822 -25.17 87.55 -27.19
C ALA A 822 -26.04 88.63 -27.87
N LEU A 823 -26.34 88.44 -29.17
CA LEU A 823 -27.24 89.30 -29.95
C LEU A 823 -28.05 88.45 -30.95
N THR A 824 -29.27 88.87 -31.24
CA THR A 824 -30.18 88.25 -32.23
C THR A 824 -30.87 89.34 -33.03
N VAL A 825 -30.82 89.27 -34.36
CA VAL A 825 -31.43 90.24 -35.29
C VAL A 825 -32.30 89.50 -36.32
N PRO A 826 -33.60 89.84 -36.46
CA PRO A 826 -34.48 89.19 -37.43
C PRO A 826 -34.21 89.66 -38.87
N VAL A 827 -34.45 88.77 -39.84
CA VAL A 827 -34.31 89.00 -41.27
C VAL A 827 -35.29 88.12 -42.05
N SER A 828 -36.03 88.69 -42.99
CA SER A 828 -36.89 87.90 -43.89
C SER A 828 -36.12 87.51 -45.15
N VAL A 829 -36.13 86.21 -45.48
CA VAL A 829 -35.46 85.66 -46.66
C VAL A 829 -36.47 85.55 -47.81
N SER A 830 -36.10 86.03 -48.98
CA SER A 830 -36.88 85.94 -50.22
C SER A 830 -36.36 84.81 -51.12
N THR A 831 -37.25 83.92 -51.56
CA THR A 831 -36.91 82.87 -52.53
C THR A 831 -36.52 83.51 -53.88
N PRO A 832 -35.40 83.11 -54.52
CA PRO A 832 -35.02 83.64 -55.83
C PRO A 832 -36.09 83.38 -56.91
N PRO A 833 -36.36 84.33 -57.81
CA PRO A 833 -37.29 84.12 -58.91
C PRO A 833 -36.71 83.16 -59.96
N ALA A 834 -37.46 82.14 -60.31
CA ALA A 834 -37.14 81.21 -61.39
C ALA A 834 -38.38 80.87 -62.22
N THR A 835 -38.20 80.50 -63.49
CA THR A 835 -39.28 80.02 -64.36
C THR A 835 -38.82 78.83 -65.20
N LEU A 836 -39.77 77.96 -65.55
CA LEU A 836 -39.59 76.80 -66.39
C LEU A 836 -40.55 76.88 -67.57
N ASN A 837 -40.04 76.77 -68.80
CA ASN A 837 -40.83 76.76 -70.02
C ASN A 837 -40.43 75.58 -70.92
N ALA A 838 -41.29 74.57 -70.94
CA ALA A 838 -41.16 73.35 -71.72
C ALA A 838 -42.55 72.91 -72.23
N PRO A 839 -42.65 72.00 -73.21
CA PRO A 839 -43.92 71.41 -73.62
C PRO A 839 -44.69 70.84 -72.41
N ALA A 840 -46.01 71.05 -72.35
CA ALA A 840 -46.85 70.46 -71.30
C ALA A 840 -47.14 68.96 -71.55
N VAL A 841 -46.92 68.50 -72.78
CA VAL A 841 -47.05 67.11 -73.23
C VAL A 841 -45.88 66.80 -74.16
N ALA A 842 -45.29 65.61 -74.01
CA ALA A 842 -44.28 65.05 -74.91
C ALA A 842 -44.39 63.51 -74.94
N ASP A 843 -43.69 62.87 -75.87
CA ASP A 843 -43.73 61.41 -76.05
C ASP A 843 -42.62 60.71 -75.24
N ALA A 844 -42.86 59.48 -74.78
CA ALA A 844 -41.89 58.69 -74.01
C ALA A 844 -40.56 58.49 -74.77
N GLY A 845 -39.44 58.58 -74.05
CA GLY A 845 -38.09 58.48 -74.61
C GLY A 845 -37.64 59.65 -75.52
N SER A 846 -38.52 60.62 -75.82
CA SER A 846 -38.15 61.79 -76.64
C SER A 846 -37.22 62.76 -75.89
N THR A 847 -36.46 63.59 -76.61
CA THR A 847 -35.71 64.69 -75.99
C THR A 847 -36.49 65.98 -76.14
N ILE A 848 -36.71 66.70 -75.03
CA ILE A 848 -37.34 68.03 -75.03
C ILE A 848 -36.32 69.12 -74.76
N GLU A 849 -36.57 70.30 -75.31
CA GLU A 849 -35.88 71.53 -74.89
C GLU A 849 -36.62 72.18 -73.72
N VAL A 850 -35.87 72.56 -72.69
CA VAL A 850 -36.36 73.24 -71.49
C VAL A 850 -35.69 74.61 -71.42
N ALA A 851 -36.45 75.65 -71.76
CA ALA A 851 -36.03 77.02 -71.54
C ALA A 851 -36.31 77.40 -70.08
N TRP A 852 -35.38 78.09 -69.43
CA TRP A 852 -35.53 78.43 -68.01
C TRP A 852 -34.95 79.80 -67.66
N THR A 853 -35.41 80.36 -66.55
CA THR A 853 -34.77 81.50 -65.88
C THR A 853 -34.60 81.16 -64.40
N GLY A 854 -33.58 81.71 -63.76
CA GLY A 854 -33.25 81.40 -62.36
C GLY A 854 -31.89 82.00 -61.97
N PRO A 855 -31.44 81.78 -60.71
CA PRO A 855 -30.19 82.34 -60.20
C PRO A 855 -28.92 81.75 -60.84
N ASN A 856 -28.98 80.54 -61.41
CA ASN A 856 -27.84 79.83 -62.00
C ASN A 856 -26.63 79.72 -61.05
N TYR A 857 -26.88 79.38 -59.78
CA TYR A 857 -25.79 79.15 -58.83
C TYR A 857 -25.05 77.83 -59.16
N ALA A 858 -23.80 77.71 -58.69
CA ALA A 858 -22.98 76.53 -58.99
C ALA A 858 -23.63 75.24 -58.45
N GLY A 859 -23.94 74.31 -59.36
CA GLY A 859 -24.62 73.04 -59.07
C GLY A 859 -26.14 73.09 -59.17
N ASP A 860 -26.75 74.21 -59.58
CA ASP A 860 -28.19 74.29 -59.84
C ASP A 860 -28.61 73.39 -61.02
N TYR A 861 -29.73 72.68 -60.88
CA TYR A 861 -30.18 71.71 -61.88
C TYR A 861 -31.71 71.70 -62.02
N ILE A 862 -32.19 71.28 -63.19
CA ILE A 862 -33.61 71.04 -63.46
C ILE A 862 -33.83 69.53 -63.47
N GLY A 863 -34.62 69.03 -62.52
CA GLY A 863 -34.99 67.62 -62.40
C GLY A 863 -36.39 67.34 -62.97
N ILE A 864 -36.55 66.20 -63.64
CA ILE A 864 -37.85 65.66 -64.09
C ILE A 864 -38.12 64.38 -63.28
N GLY A 865 -39.21 64.37 -62.51
CA GLY A 865 -39.57 63.30 -61.58
C GLY A 865 -41.05 62.95 -61.65
N LYS A 866 -41.43 61.74 -61.23
CA LYS A 866 -42.83 61.27 -61.35
C LYS A 866 -43.72 62.04 -60.37
N ALA A 867 -44.87 62.55 -60.81
CA ALA A 867 -45.68 63.44 -59.98
C ALA A 867 -46.20 62.73 -58.73
N GLY A 868 -46.02 63.37 -57.55
CA GLY A 868 -46.38 62.79 -56.25
C GLY A 868 -45.39 61.77 -55.67
N ALA A 869 -44.26 61.51 -56.33
CA ALA A 869 -43.14 60.80 -55.71
C ALA A 869 -42.39 61.69 -54.69
N SER A 870 -41.47 61.10 -53.94
CA SER A 870 -40.65 61.80 -52.94
C SER A 870 -39.26 61.15 -52.78
N GLY A 871 -38.30 61.88 -52.22
CA GLY A 871 -36.93 61.41 -51.98
C GLY A 871 -36.02 61.45 -53.22
N SER A 872 -34.74 61.12 -53.05
CA SER A 872 -33.75 61.19 -54.14
C SER A 872 -34.08 60.32 -55.36
N GLY A 873 -34.72 59.17 -55.14
CA GLY A 873 -35.17 58.24 -56.17
C GLY A 873 -36.42 58.67 -56.95
N GLN A 874 -36.94 59.88 -56.76
CA GLN A 874 -38.09 60.40 -57.52
C GLN A 874 -37.73 60.86 -58.95
N TRP A 875 -36.48 61.26 -59.15
CA TRP A 875 -35.97 61.79 -60.41
C TRP A 875 -35.77 60.67 -61.45
N ARG A 876 -35.96 60.99 -62.72
CA ARG A 876 -35.76 60.06 -63.85
C ARG A 876 -34.87 60.66 -64.93
N ALA A 877 -34.90 61.98 -65.09
CA ALA A 877 -33.95 62.74 -65.90
C ALA A 877 -33.60 64.05 -65.18
N TYR A 878 -32.46 64.63 -65.49
CA TYR A 878 -32.08 65.97 -65.04
C TYR A 878 -31.14 66.63 -66.07
N GLY A 879 -31.01 67.95 -65.98
CA GLY A 879 -29.97 68.72 -66.67
C GLY A 879 -29.42 69.81 -65.76
N GLU A 880 -28.11 70.01 -65.75
CA GLU A 880 -27.46 71.08 -64.99
C GLU A 880 -27.63 72.43 -65.71
N THR A 881 -28.00 73.46 -64.96
CA THR A 881 -28.22 74.83 -65.48
C THR A 881 -26.93 75.45 -66.04
N ALA A 882 -25.77 74.98 -65.60
CA ALA A 882 -24.47 75.32 -66.18
C ALA A 882 -24.36 74.99 -67.69
N GLY A 883 -25.22 74.10 -68.23
CA GLY A 883 -25.33 73.84 -69.67
C GLY A 883 -25.90 74.99 -70.50
N GLY A 884 -26.48 76.02 -69.85
CA GLY A 884 -27.03 77.22 -70.50
C GLY A 884 -28.56 77.36 -70.34
N PRO A 885 -29.14 78.50 -70.77
CA PRO A 885 -30.55 78.87 -70.54
C PRO A 885 -31.59 78.01 -71.29
N LEU A 886 -31.12 77.05 -72.09
CA LEU A 886 -31.92 76.09 -72.84
C LEU A 886 -31.25 74.71 -72.67
N LEU A 887 -31.92 73.78 -72.00
CA LEU A 887 -31.38 72.44 -71.74
C LEU A 887 -32.13 71.39 -72.58
N SER A 888 -31.38 70.57 -73.32
CA SER A 888 -31.94 69.38 -73.98
C SER A 888 -31.96 68.23 -72.97
N ILE A 889 -33.15 67.82 -72.53
CA ILE A 889 -33.32 66.76 -71.52
C ILE A 889 -34.07 65.58 -72.16
N ALA A 890 -33.43 64.40 -72.16
CA ALA A 890 -34.05 63.15 -72.58
C ALA A 890 -35.11 62.71 -71.57
N LEU A 891 -36.30 62.36 -72.05
CA LEU A 891 -37.43 61.96 -71.23
C LEU A 891 -37.42 60.47 -70.89
N PRO A 892 -38.03 60.06 -69.76
CA PRO A 892 -38.22 58.66 -69.40
C PRO A 892 -39.02 57.87 -70.46
N GLU A 893 -38.75 56.58 -70.56
CA GLU A 893 -39.50 55.63 -71.40
C GLU A 893 -40.87 55.23 -70.80
N GLU A 894 -41.15 55.58 -69.53
CA GLU A 894 -42.45 55.34 -68.88
C GLU A 894 -43.43 56.50 -69.12
N PRO A 895 -44.56 56.31 -69.82
CA PRO A 895 -45.65 57.29 -69.86
C PRO A 895 -46.22 57.58 -68.47
N GLY A 896 -46.79 58.78 -68.29
CA GLY A 896 -47.42 59.19 -67.04
C GLY A 896 -47.41 60.70 -66.80
N VAL A 897 -47.76 61.08 -65.56
CA VAL A 897 -47.68 62.48 -65.11
C VAL A 897 -46.39 62.69 -64.33
N TYR A 898 -45.67 63.74 -64.69
CA TYR A 898 -44.37 64.13 -64.16
C TYR A 898 -44.41 65.59 -63.70
N VAL A 899 -43.46 65.95 -62.84
CA VAL A 899 -43.16 67.33 -62.49
C VAL A 899 -41.71 67.63 -62.83
N MET A 900 -41.50 68.81 -63.41
CA MET A 900 -40.20 69.40 -63.67
C MET A 900 -39.97 70.49 -62.62
N GLN A 901 -38.84 70.45 -61.91
CA GLN A 901 -38.52 71.40 -60.84
C GLN A 901 -37.10 71.94 -60.98
N TYR A 902 -36.92 73.26 -60.79
CA TYR A 902 -35.62 73.90 -60.68
C TYR A 902 -35.15 73.77 -59.23
N PHE A 903 -33.97 73.18 -59.03
CA PHE A 903 -33.29 73.08 -57.74
C PHE A 903 -32.10 74.02 -57.65
N VAL A 904 -32.02 74.75 -56.53
CA VAL A 904 -30.74 75.34 -56.12
C VAL A 904 -29.86 74.26 -55.54
N GLY A 905 -28.70 74.02 -56.15
CA GLY A 905 -27.89 72.82 -55.93
C GLY A 905 -27.34 72.67 -54.52
N ALA A 906 -27.00 73.80 -53.89
CA ALA A 906 -26.38 73.85 -52.57
C ALA A 906 -27.30 73.36 -51.45
N ASP A 907 -28.54 73.85 -51.42
CA ASP A 907 -29.51 73.57 -50.36
C ASP A 907 -30.51 72.47 -50.79
N ARG A 908 -30.50 72.09 -52.07
CA ARG A 908 -31.43 71.15 -52.74
C ARG A 908 -32.90 71.54 -52.59
N VAL A 909 -33.16 72.85 -52.53
CA VAL A 909 -34.51 73.44 -52.46
C VAL A 909 -35.04 73.68 -53.88
N ALA A 910 -36.28 73.25 -54.13
CA ALA A 910 -37.00 73.60 -55.35
C ALA A 910 -37.49 75.05 -55.28
N ILE A 911 -37.23 75.87 -56.31
CA ILE A 911 -37.64 77.29 -56.35
C ILE A 911 -38.61 77.63 -57.50
N ALA A 912 -38.79 76.72 -58.46
CA ALA A 912 -39.84 76.78 -59.48
C ALA A 912 -40.25 75.37 -59.91
N GLU A 913 -41.52 75.19 -60.30
CA GLU A 913 -42.04 73.92 -60.78
C GLU A 913 -43.01 74.05 -61.97
N ARG A 914 -43.13 72.97 -62.75
CA ARG A 914 -44.02 72.87 -63.92
C ARG A 914 -44.47 71.42 -64.13
N PRO A 915 -45.77 71.14 -64.33
CA PRO A 915 -46.24 69.80 -64.69
C PRO A 915 -45.88 69.44 -66.14
N LEU A 916 -45.62 68.15 -66.37
CA LEU A 916 -45.32 67.56 -67.68
C LEU A 916 -46.10 66.23 -67.82
N THR A 917 -46.75 66.00 -68.96
CA THR A 917 -47.35 64.70 -69.29
C THR A 917 -46.49 63.98 -70.33
N ILE A 918 -46.15 62.73 -70.06
CA ILE A 918 -45.42 61.87 -70.99
C ILE A 918 -46.40 60.81 -71.51
N ARG A 919 -46.41 60.57 -72.83
CA ARG A 919 -47.36 59.67 -73.51
C ARG A 919 -46.67 58.47 -74.17
#